data_AF-A0A3D1XVF0-F1
#
_entry.id   AF-A0A3D1XVF0-F1
#
_cell.length_a   1.000
_cell.length_b   1.000
_cell.length_c   1.000
_cell.angle_alpha   90.00
_cell.angle_beta   90.00
_cell.angle_gamma   90.00
#
_symmetry.space_group_name_H-M   'P 1'
#
loop_
_entity.id
_entity.type
_entity.pdbx_description
1 polymer ?
#
loop_
_entity_poly.entity_id
_entity_poly.type
_entity_poly.pdbx_seq_one_letter_code
_entity_poly.pdbx_strand_id
1 'polypeptide(L)'
;MRAKRIGLIIAILAIFFFLKPILSHALVGVHEYRKLAPKTSTSTSVVANGARYRFIVDIEPGGPHHPNPDEGFVYAKDGYKYQQSSIQWKIFLKNDPSENPNWGGADGGQKVDEPETVTQNNYLPSMHWQTPINDKTYTVKVSGNRWPYKGVGGVGPYDPYWESTKDASLTRPEIYNVYLKVNGDQYPKDTEVSVGKGQSILVEGIARDEGQKNITDSEVTVFWKLKDPAPKNSGEASIVDDPEDGKAVSSTTTDPTGVAKVWLKCSSVIGDDYIVCGQDRLESPKNYCDSGKAIVGFKIKSVVWEAIDSPLDTCPNNGGKRIFPGKQSLTDKKDRRKVRVKVTIDPPLEEETVYFKGFDVDDPSSDTSPVDSNGSAGDDNRGSPKRGTLSEHSSMTNNKGVATAEFTVTMQPGDNFKVVASGDQDYLNNLTVEGVNVKDNEGKTLPTSRANLTEMLTVWRRFHVERDSMGKVPKSGPEKNFISGNITDITGTDTPLVATTATVGSEVDDGSENLSDSPPGNGRFENGTIKIGSGSEITTTSGLDGNGRDYVYKSSGIDIPFTLTKKNYRATGKIVKMSKAEKKFTVDTNLEGKDYSGGRLVVCGVNFSVTQNTNTEVFVTDEPTLPYEIRDDDKITDLQDVPMPDTSDLSRVFKPAYVEVEVGDVGDNNDNVEFDLNVTATEFQGTLDWDSKSYNINNFWVVYILGGYQYEITVDNDPNEEPGWGGLTDPINGGCIMCMEVIHDPTSNPQFEKIAVDHEVGHLFGGEHSDGGLMGEHGDTEFTPITLDKIRSISKPIGN
;
A
#
# COMPACT_ATOMS: atom_id res chain seq x y z
N MET A 1 41.92 11.24 47.36
CA MET A 1 41.42 11.05 48.75
C MET A 1 40.57 12.21 49.29
N ARG A 2 39.79 12.92 48.44
CA ARG A 2 38.82 13.97 48.87
C ARG A 2 37.38 13.80 48.32
N ALA A 3 37.13 12.83 47.43
CA ALA A 3 35.78 12.61 46.87
C ALA A 3 34.89 11.65 47.68
N LYS A 4 35.45 10.84 48.59
CA LYS A 4 34.67 9.89 49.42
C LYS A 4 34.00 10.51 50.67
N ARG A 5 34.21 11.80 50.95
CA ARG A 5 33.62 12.48 52.12
C ARG A 5 32.36 13.30 51.81
N ILE A 6 32.03 13.52 50.53
CA ILE A 6 30.80 14.25 50.14
C ILE A 6 29.60 13.31 50.03
N GLY A 7 29.80 12.06 49.58
CA GLY A 7 28.72 11.06 49.50
C GLY A 7 28.12 10.67 50.85
N LEU A 8 28.92 10.65 51.93
CA LEU A 8 28.42 10.33 53.27
C LEU A 8 27.62 11.50 53.89
N ILE A 9 27.95 12.75 53.54
CA ILE A 9 27.21 13.93 54.05
C ILE A 9 25.89 14.11 53.30
N ILE A 10 25.81 13.76 52.01
CA ILE A 10 24.55 13.78 51.25
C ILE A 10 23.65 12.61 51.65
N ALA A 11 24.21 11.43 51.94
CA ALA A 11 23.42 10.31 52.50
C ALA A 11 22.91 10.60 53.92
N ILE A 12 23.70 11.27 54.77
CA ILE A 12 23.26 11.67 56.12
C ILE A 12 22.24 12.82 56.07
N LEU A 13 22.34 13.74 55.10
CA LEU A 13 21.33 14.81 54.91
C LEU A 13 20.01 14.28 54.33
N ALA A 14 20.04 13.26 53.46
CA ALA A 14 18.83 12.58 52.99
C ALA A 14 18.15 11.80 54.13
N ILE A 15 18.94 11.17 55.02
CA ILE A 15 18.41 10.48 56.22
C ILE A 15 17.87 11.49 57.25
N PHE A 16 18.43 12.70 57.36
CA PHE A 16 17.90 13.75 58.23
C PHE A 16 16.63 14.44 57.70
N PHE A 17 16.34 14.37 56.39
CA PHE A 17 15.07 14.84 55.84
C PHE A 17 13.96 13.79 55.88
N PHE A 18 14.29 12.50 56.01
CA PHE A 18 13.31 11.42 56.15
C PHE A 18 12.98 11.03 57.61
N LEU A 19 13.69 11.57 58.61
CA LEU A 19 13.50 11.25 60.05
C LEU A 19 13.11 12.45 60.92
N LYS A 20 12.44 13.46 60.36
CA LYS A 20 11.57 14.31 61.19
C LYS A 20 10.18 13.68 61.23
N PRO A 21 9.69 13.19 62.38
CA PRO A 21 8.25 13.11 62.54
C PRO A 21 7.74 14.55 62.44
N ILE A 22 6.90 14.76 61.44
CA ILE A 22 5.94 15.84 61.34
C ILE A 22 5.18 15.85 62.68
N LEU A 23 5.70 16.61 63.64
CA LEU A 23 4.96 17.09 64.83
C LEU A 23 4.26 18.41 64.50
N SER A 24 4.14 18.75 63.22
CA SER A 24 2.93 19.42 62.76
C SER A 24 1.82 18.43 63.08
N HIS A 25 0.93 18.74 64.02
CA HIS A 25 -0.39 18.16 63.97
C HIS A 25 -0.95 18.67 62.63
N ALA A 26 -0.73 17.92 61.54
CA ALA A 26 -1.48 18.11 60.33
C ALA A 26 -2.93 18.12 60.82
N LEU A 27 -3.66 19.19 60.50
CA LEU A 27 -5.11 19.21 60.63
C LEU A 27 -5.60 18.10 59.70
N VAL A 28 -5.63 16.87 60.21
CA VAL A 28 -6.08 15.70 59.46
C VAL A 28 -7.60 15.89 59.31
N GLY A 29 -8.06 15.94 58.07
CA GLY A 29 -9.46 16.21 57.75
C GLY A 29 -10.42 15.21 58.41
N VAL A 30 -11.62 15.68 58.74
CA VAL A 30 -12.75 14.82 59.07
C VAL A 30 -13.22 14.15 57.78
N HIS A 31 -13.20 12.82 57.75
CA HIS A 31 -13.64 12.02 56.60
C HIS A 31 -15.12 12.26 56.29
N GLU A 32 -15.99 12.26 57.32
CA GLU A 32 -17.39 12.59 57.14
C GLU A 32 -18.06 13.13 58.41
N TYR A 33 -19.03 14.04 58.20
CA TYR A 33 -19.86 14.59 59.26
C TYR A 33 -21.14 13.78 59.41
N ARG A 34 -21.43 13.33 60.64
CA ARG A 34 -22.63 12.57 60.97
C ARG A 34 -23.46 13.33 62.01
N LYS A 35 -24.67 13.69 61.61
CA LYS A 35 -25.67 14.39 62.42
C LYS A 35 -26.46 13.44 63.31
N LEU A 36 -26.66 13.80 64.59
CA LEU A 36 -27.51 13.11 65.56
C LEU A 36 -28.59 14.05 66.09
N ALA A 37 -29.84 13.84 65.67
CA ALA A 37 -30.97 14.60 66.20
C ALA A 37 -31.38 14.08 67.60
N PRO A 38 -31.83 14.95 68.52
CA PRO A 38 -32.38 14.58 69.82
C PRO A 38 -33.56 13.59 69.75
N LYS A 39 -33.55 12.53 70.58
CA LYS A 39 -34.54 11.43 70.64
C LYS A 39 -34.77 10.63 69.35
N THR A 40 -33.89 10.75 68.36
CA THR A 40 -33.96 9.89 67.18
C THR A 40 -33.00 8.72 67.33
N SER A 41 -33.46 7.51 67.04
CA SER A 41 -32.57 6.40 66.74
C SER A 41 -32.41 6.29 65.24
N THR A 42 -31.20 6.51 64.75
CA THR A 42 -30.87 6.26 63.34
C THR A 42 -29.71 5.29 63.29
N SER A 43 -29.67 4.42 62.29
CA SER A 43 -28.45 3.69 61.95
C SER A 43 -27.69 4.45 60.88
N THR A 44 -26.37 4.40 60.94
CA THR A 44 -25.47 4.84 59.88
C THR A 44 -24.40 3.79 59.68
N SER A 45 -23.97 3.62 58.45
CA SER A 45 -22.70 2.93 58.19
C SER A 45 -21.55 3.92 58.34
N VAL A 46 -20.42 3.44 58.83
CA VAL A 46 -19.14 4.15 59.01
C VAL A 46 -18.04 3.19 58.62
N VAL A 47 -16.92 3.64 58.08
CA VAL A 47 -15.88 2.75 57.57
C VAL A 47 -14.92 2.35 58.68
N ALA A 48 -14.65 1.04 58.81
CA ALA A 48 -13.54 0.55 59.63
C ALA A 48 -12.18 1.00 59.08
N ASN A 49 -11.11 0.77 59.84
CA ASN A 49 -9.72 1.01 59.41
C ASN A 49 -9.25 2.48 59.52
N GLY A 50 -9.44 3.09 60.70
CA GLY A 50 -8.82 4.37 61.01
C GLY A 50 -9.53 5.61 60.44
N ALA A 51 -10.73 5.45 59.87
CA ALA A 51 -11.54 6.56 59.37
C ALA A 51 -11.94 7.53 60.49
N ARG A 52 -11.80 8.84 60.26
CA ARG A 52 -12.16 9.88 61.25
C ARG A 52 -13.55 10.46 60.98
N TYR A 53 -14.50 10.13 61.84
CA TYR A 53 -15.84 10.71 61.81
C TYR A 53 -15.97 11.86 62.79
N ARG A 54 -16.71 12.90 62.39
CA ARG A 54 -17.20 13.93 63.31
C ARG A 54 -18.68 13.73 63.52
N PHE A 55 -19.06 13.40 64.75
CA PHE A 55 -20.45 13.38 65.16
C PHE A 55 -20.84 14.72 65.74
N ILE A 56 -21.93 15.28 65.21
CA ILE A 56 -22.48 16.56 65.63
C ILE A 56 -23.93 16.38 66.10
N VAL A 57 -24.32 17.16 67.10
CA VAL A 57 -25.71 17.20 67.55
C VAL A 57 -26.50 18.03 66.54
N ASP A 58 -27.44 17.40 65.86
CA ASP A 58 -28.25 18.02 64.82
C ASP A 58 -29.44 18.75 65.43
N ILE A 59 -29.16 19.97 65.89
CA ILE A 59 -30.17 20.92 66.32
C ILE A 59 -30.11 22.15 65.42
N GLU A 60 -31.26 22.67 65.00
CA GLU A 60 -31.30 23.96 64.33
C GLU A 60 -31.37 25.06 65.39
N PRO A 61 -30.41 26.01 65.43
CA PRO A 61 -30.49 27.14 66.34
C PRO A 61 -31.76 27.95 66.08
N GLY A 62 -32.40 28.42 67.15
CA GLY A 62 -33.58 29.28 67.08
C GLY A 62 -33.29 30.68 66.57
N GLY A 63 -32.98 30.86 65.28
CA GLY A 63 -32.93 32.17 64.60
C GLY A 63 -31.76 33.12 64.98
N PRO A 64 -31.53 34.18 64.18
CA PRO A 64 -30.35 35.07 64.29
C PRO A 64 -30.33 36.00 65.51
N HIS A 65 -31.38 36.00 66.34
CA HIS A 65 -31.52 36.92 67.48
C HIS A 65 -31.22 36.31 68.86
N HIS A 66 -30.53 35.16 68.90
CA HIS A 66 -29.97 34.63 70.16
C HIS A 66 -28.44 34.69 70.17
N PRO A 67 -27.81 35.90 70.17
CA PRO A 67 -26.40 36.01 70.52
C PRO A 67 -26.23 35.65 72.00
N ASN A 68 -25.88 34.40 72.25
CA ASN A 68 -25.41 33.84 73.52
C ASN A 68 -26.24 34.19 74.78
N PRO A 69 -27.44 33.62 74.99
CA PRO A 69 -28.17 33.78 76.25
C PRO A 69 -27.78 32.65 77.23
N ASP A 70 -27.19 33.01 78.37
CA ASP A 70 -26.73 32.15 79.47
C ASP A 70 -25.51 31.26 79.15
N GLU A 71 -24.41 31.50 79.87
CA GLU A 71 -23.17 30.71 79.83
C GLU A 71 -23.49 29.20 79.95
N GLY A 72 -23.46 28.49 78.81
CA GLY A 72 -23.61 27.04 78.76
C GLY A 72 -24.93 26.49 78.21
N PHE A 73 -25.79 27.25 77.52
CA PHE A 73 -26.99 26.72 76.85
C PHE A 73 -27.08 27.03 75.34
N VAL A 74 -27.71 26.13 74.57
CA VAL A 74 -28.04 26.30 73.15
C VAL A 74 -29.53 26.17 72.91
N TYR A 75 -30.17 27.20 72.34
CA TYR A 75 -31.61 27.24 72.07
C TYR A 75 -31.90 26.72 70.67
N ALA A 76 -32.71 25.67 70.57
CA ALA A 76 -33.08 25.04 69.31
C ALA A 76 -34.51 25.41 68.88
N LYS A 77 -34.79 25.27 67.58
CA LYS A 77 -36.14 25.48 67.02
C LYS A 77 -37.17 24.45 67.47
N ASP A 78 -36.72 23.31 67.98
CA ASP A 78 -37.60 22.25 68.51
C ASP A 78 -38.31 22.65 69.82
N GLY A 79 -38.07 23.86 70.32
CA GLY A 79 -38.67 24.40 71.54
C GLY A 79 -37.89 24.07 72.81
N TYR A 80 -36.69 23.46 72.69
CA TYR A 80 -35.82 23.12 73.82
C TYR A 80 -34.52 23.92 73.82
N LYS A 81 -33.97 24.13 75.03
CA LYS A 81 -32.60 24.57 75.25
C LYS A 81 -31.75 23.42 75.79
N TYR A 82 -30.53 23.29 75.28
CA TYR A 82 -29.60 22.19 75.54
C TYR A 82 -28.42 22.71 76.38
N GLN A 83 -28.10 22.09 77.52
CA GLN A 83 -26.96 22.51 78.35
C GLN A 83 -25.66 21.94 77.78
N GLN A 84 -24.77 22.80 77.29
CA GLN A 84 -23.49 22.46 76.67
C GLN A 84 -22.62 21.57 77.57
N SER A 85 -22.50 21.93 78.86
CA SER A 85 -21.67 21.20 79.82
C SER A 85 -22.21 19.81 80.19
N SER A 86 -23.47 19.52 79.87
CA SER A 86 -24.11 18.24 80.15
C SER A 86 -23.99 17.25 78.99
N ILE A 87 -23.52 17.70 77.82
CA ILE A 87 -23.40 16.85 76.65
C ILE A 87 -22.31 15.80 76.88
N GLN A 88 -22.71 14.54 76.89
CA GLN A 88 -21.86 13.38 77.02
C GLN A 88 -22.02 12.49 75.79
N TRP A 89 -20.89 12.20 75.16
CA TRP A 89 -20.81 11.23 74.08
C TRP A 89 -20.30 9.89 74.61
N LYS A 90 -20.92 8.79 74.20
CA LYS A 90 -20.47 7.42 74.50
C LYS A 90 -20.38 6.62 73.20
N ILE A 91 -19.37 5.77 73.10
CA ILE A 91 -19.23 4.79 72.02
C ILE A 91 -19.06 3.42 72.65
N PHE A 92 -19.84 2.44 72.23
CA PHE A 92 -19.75 1.07 72.74
C PHE A 92 -20.14 0.06 71.66
N LEU A 93 -19.77 -1.20 71.87
CA LEU A 93 -20.12 -2.30 70.98
C LEU A 93 -21.62 -2.64 71.10
N LYS A 94 -22.34 -2.68 69.98
CA LYS A 94 -23.80 -2.89 69.97
C LYS A 94 -24.23 -4.22 70.62
N ASN A 95 -23.39 -5.25 70.49
CA ASN A 95 -23.67 -6.58 71.03
C ASN A 95 -22.97 -6.86 72.37
N ASP A 96 -22.19 -5.90 72.89
CA ASP A 96 -21.59 -5.98 74.22
C ASP A 96 -21.71 -4.61 74.93
N PRO A 97 -22.90 -4.29 75.46
CA PRO A 97 -23.11 -3.05 76.22
C PRO A 97 -22.46 -3.08 77.60
N SER A 98 -21.79 -4.18 77.99
CA SER A 98 -21.18 -4.36 79.32
C SER A 98 -19.74 -3.88 79.40
N GLU A 99 -19.10 -3.59 78.25
CA GLU A 99 -17.78 -2.96 78.22
C GLU A 99 -17.85 -1.56 78.84
N ASN A 100 -16.92 -1.32 79.76
CA ASN A 100 -16.89 -0.23 80.71
C ASN A 100 -17.15 1.15 80.05
N PRO A 101 -18.17 1.92 80.47
CA PRO A 101 -18.48 3.25 79.90
C PRO A 101 -17.39 4.31 80.17
N ASN A 102 -16.31 3.94 80.86
CA ASN A 102 -15.14 4.77 81.07
C ASN A 102 -14.11 4.58 79.94
N TRP A 103 -14.25 5.43 78.93
CA TRP A 103 -13.17 6.07 78.16
C TRP A 103 -11.89 5.26 77.91
N GLY A 104 -11.78 4.72 76.68
CA GLY A 104 -10.51 4.41 76.04
C GLY A 104 -9.77 3.17 76.56
N GLY A 105 -10.04 2.02 75.95
CA GLY A 105 -9.30 0.77 76.15
C GLY A 105 -10.25 -0.36 76.54
N ALA A 106 -10.43 -1.45 75.82
CA ALA A 106 -9.71 -2.00 74.68
C ALA A 106 -10.67 -2.13 73.48
N ASP A 107 -10.13 -2.30 72.27
CA ASP A 107 -10.87 -2.64 71.04
C ASP A 107 -11.76 -1.59 70.32
N GLY A 108 -11.80 -0.30 70.73
CA GLY A 108 -12.92 0.58 70.35
C GLY A 108 -12.67 1.97 69.74
N GLY A 109 -11.53 2.24 69.09
CA GLY A 109 -11.27 3.52 68.41
C GLY A 109 -10.82 4.66 69.35
N GLN A 110 -10.06 5.62 68.81
CA GLN A 110 -9.47 6.71 69.59
C GLN A 110 -10.34 7.97 69.50
N LYS A 111 -10.66 8.57 70.65
CA LYS A 111 -11.18 9.93 70.69
C LYS A 111 -10.03 10.88 70.39
N VAL A 112 -10.20 11.75 69.39
CA VAL A 112 -9.21 12.79 69.10
C VAL A 112 -9.62 14.04 69.86
N ASP A 113 -8.93 14.34 70.96
CA ASP A 113 -9.13 15.57 71.73
C ASP A 113 -8.51 16.75 70.98
N GLU A 114 -9.25 17.33 70.04
CA GLU A 114 -8.88 18.59 69.40
C GLU A 114 -9.65 19.76 70.03
N PRO A 115 -8.99 20.88 70.35
CA PRO A 115 -9.67 22.07 70.85
C PRO A 115 -10.44 22.74 69.70
N GLU A 116 -11.76 22.57 69.64
CA GLU A 116 -12.59 23.26 68.66
C GLU A 116 -13.05 24.65 69.16
N THR A 117 -13.08 25.61 68.25
CA THR A 117 -13.85 26.84 68.46
C THR A 117 -15.34 26.54 68.30
N VAL A 118 -16.10 26.84 69.35
CA VAL A 118 -17.51 26.48 69.61
C VAL A 118 -18.51 26.97 68.52
N THR A 119 -18.08 27.73 67.50
CA THR A 119 -18.95 28.35 66.49
C THR A 119 -19.41 27.42 65.36
N GLN A 120 -18.72 26.31 65.06
CA GLN A 120 -19.04 25.45 63.90
C GLN A 120 -20.10 24.37 64.14
N ASN A 121 -20.40 24.02 65.39
CA ASN A 121 -21.35 22.96 65.76
C ASN A 121 -22.50 23.48 66.65
N ASN A 122 -23.11 24.60 66.26
CA ASN A 122 -24.21 25.22 67.01
C ASN A 122 -23.89 25.40 68.51
N TYR A 123 -22.62 25.63 68.85
CA TYR A 123 -22.13 25.75 70.22
C TYR A 123 -22.22 24.51 71.11
N LEU A 124 -22.46 23.32 70.57
CA LEU A 124 -22.39 22.06 71.30
C LEU A 124 -21.05 21.35 71.07
N PRO A 125 -20.52 20.61 72.07
CA PRO A 125 -19.35 19.75 71.88
C PRO A 125 -19.63 18.70 70.80
N SER A 126 -18.77 18.63 69.78
CA SER A 126 -18.76 17.54 68.81
C SER A 126 -17.93 16.36 69.33
N MET A 127 -18.05 15.20 68.71
CA MET A 127 -17.16 14.07 68.97
C MET A 127 -16.39 13.69 67.72
N HIS A 128 -15.06 13.74 67.82
CA HIS A 128 -14.16 13.10 66.86
C HIS A 128 -13.94 11.64 67.27
N TRP A 129 -14.20 10.74 66.34
CA TRP A 129 -13.96 9.32 66.54
C TRP A 129 -13.17 8.76 65.37
N GLN A 130 -12.01 8.18 65.68
CA GLN A 130 -11.25 7.37 64.74
C GLN A 130 -11.68 5.91 64.89
N THR A 131 -12.20 5.32 63.81
CA THR A 131 -12.75 3.96 63.84
C THR A 131 -11.64 2.92 64.08
N PRO A 132 -11.92 1.87 64.86
CA PRO A 132 -11.01 0.73 65.00
C PRO A 132 -10.95 -0.09 63.70
N ILE A 133 -9.94 -0.96 63.60
CA ILE A 133 -9.67 -1.82 62.42
C ILE A 133 -10.56 -3.10 62.43
N ASN A 134 -11.59 -3.19 63.27
CA ASN A 134 -12.40 -4.40 63.44
C ASN A 134 -13.81 -4.29 62.83
N ASP A 135 -14.46 -5.44 62.59
CA ASP A 135 -15.79 -5.58 61.97
C ASP A 135 -16.95 -5.36 62.92
N LYS A 136 -16.71 -4.73 64.06
CA LYS A 136 -17.74 -4.70 65.09
C LYS A 136 -18.73 -3.57 64.81
N THR A 137 -20.00 -3.77 65.18
CA THR A 137 -20.99 -2.69 65.15
C THR A 137 -20.88 -1.87 66.41
N TYR A 138 -20.77 -0.55 66.27
CA TYR A 138 -20.67 0.37 67.38
C TYR A 138 -21.98 1.16 67.51
N THR A 139 -22.26 1.63 68.71
CA THR A 139 -23.36 2.56 68.97
C THR A 139 -22.74 3.84 69.51
N VAL A 140 -22.97 4.93 68.80
CA VAL A 140 -22.58 6.28 69.22
C VAL A 140 -23.80 6.92 69.89
N LYS A 141 -23.67 7.25 71.17
CA LYS A 141 -24.76 7.77 71.98
C LYS A 141 -24.48 9.20 72.44
N VAL A 142 -25.39 10.05 72.00
CA VAL A 142 -25.79 11.38 72.46
C VAL A 142 -26.49 11.42 73.81
N SER A 143 -25.99 12.03 74.88
CA SER A 143 -26.87 12.33 76.03
C SER A 143 -26.60 13.69 76.61
N GLY A 144 -27.61 14.30 77.20
CA GLY A 144 -27.47 15.55 77.93
C GLY A 144 -28.78 15.99 78.58
N ASN A 145 -28.74 17.17 79.18
CA ASN A 145 -29.90 17.78 79.80
C ASN A 145 -30.54 18.77 78.81
N ARG A 146 -31.87 18.77 78.71
CA ARG A 146 -32.61 19.79 77.95
C ARG A 146 -33.85 20.27 78.67
N TRP A 147 -34.27 21.49 78.38
CA TRP A 147 -35.45 22.12 78.98
C TRP A 147 -36.32 22.73 77.90
N PRO A 148 -37.65 22.58 77.96
CA PRO A 148 -38.54 23.40 77.13
C PRO A 148 -38.33 24.88 77.49
N TYR A 149 -38.23 25.76 76.50
CA TYR A 149 -38.17 27.21 76.74
C TYR A 149 -39.41 27.91 76.18
N LYS A 150 -39.91 28.88 76.96
CA LYS A 150 -41.24 29.49 76.81
C LYS A 150 -41.43 30.41 75.58
N GLY A 151 -40.48 30.46 74.65
CA GLY A 151 -40.51 31.40 73.53
C GLY A 151 -41.33 30.97 72.31
N VAL A 152 -41.63 29.68 72.15
CA VAL A 152 -42.20 29.15 70.88
C VAL A 152 -43.29 28.07 71.04
N GLY A 153 -43.86 27.91 72.24
CA GLY A 153 -45.01 27.01 72.45
C GLY A 153 -44.66 25.53 72.67
N GLY A 154 -43.52 25.21 73.30
CA GLY A 154 -43.21 23.85 73.74
C GLY A 154 -43.99 23.47 75.00
N VAL A 155 -45.05 22.69 74.88
CA VAL A 155 -45.90 22.20 76.01
C VAL A 155 -45.39 20.84 76.57
N GLY A 156 -44.11 20.53 76.40
CA GLY A 156 -43.52 19.27 76.85
C GLY A 156 -43.14 19.29 78.33
N PRO A 157 -43.25 18.15 79.06
CA PRO A 157 -42.72 18.02 80.42
C PRO A 157 -41.20 18.17 80.47
N TYR A 158 -40.67 18.58 81.63
CA TYR A 158 -39.23 18.63 81.91
C TYR A 158 -38.58 17.28 81.60
N ASP A 159 -37.55 17.30 80.77
CA ASP A 159 -36.87 16.11 80.23
C ASP A 159 -35.37 16.18 80.60
N PRO A 160 -35.04 15.97 81.89
CA PRO A 160 -33.67 16.14 82.39
C PRO A 160 -32.65 15.21 81.75
N TYR A 161 -33.07 14.14 81.09
CA TYR A 161 -32.21 13.09 80.56
C TYR A 161 -32.63 12.73 79.15
N TRP A 162 -32.44 13.65 78.21
CA TRP A 162 -32.65 13.27 76.82
C TRP A 162 -31.46 12.45 76.34
N GLU A 163 -31.79 11.43 75.57
CA GLU A 163 -30.83 10.52 74.99
C GLU A 163 -31.15 10.38 73.51
N SER A 164 -30.11 10.41 72.69
CA SER A 164 -30.14 9.98 71.30
C SER A 164 -29.11 8.91 71.10
N THR A 165 -29.54 7.78 70.61
CA THR A 165 -28.65 6.74 70.11
C THR A 165 -28.53 6.87 68.59
N LYS A 166 -27.32 6.78 68.07
CA LYS A 166 -27.11 6.51 66.65
C LYS A 166 -26.25 5.26 66.54
N ASP A 167 -26.84 4.22 66.00
CA ASP A 167 -26.10 3.00 65.74
C ASP A 167 -25.17 3.28 64.56
N ALA A 168 -23.90 2.98 64.71
CA ALA A 168 -22.88 3.13 63.70
C ALA A 168 -22.33 1.73 63.36
N SER A 169 -22.88 1.11 62.32
CA SER A 169 -22.34 -0.16 61.83
C SER A 169 -21.03 0.13 61.10
N LEU A 170 -19.93 -0.49 61.54
CA LEU A 170 -18.71 -0.44 60.76
C LEU A 170 -18.89 -1.28 59.50
N THR A 171 -18.90 -0.63 58.35
CA THR A 171 -18.71 -1.26 57.06
C THR A 171 -17.24 -1.21 56.71
N ARG A 172 -16.75 -2.25 56.04
CA ARG A 172 -15.33 -2.31 55.70
C ARG A 172 -15.04 -1.39 54.51
N PRO A 173 -13.81 -0.88 54.39
CA PRO A 173 -13.38 -0.32 53.12
C PRO A 173 -13.54 -1.37 52.02
N GLU A 174 -14.13 -0.97 50.90
CA GLU A 174 -14.18 -1.77 49.69
C GLU A 174 -12.97 -1.41 48.82
N ILE A 175 -12.19 -2.41 48.44
CA ILE A 175 -11.16 -2.23 47.41
C ILE A 175 -11.88 -2.23 46.07
N TYR A 176 -12.10 -1.04 45.52
CA TYR A 176 -12.99 -0.86 44.38
C TYR A 176 -12.27 -1.15 43.06
N ASN A 177 -11.08 -0.58 42.87
CA ASN A 177 -10.28 -0.75 41.66
C ASN A 177 -8.83 -1.04 42.02
N VAL A 178 -8.22 -1.97 41.28
CA VAL A 178 -6.78 -2.16 41.25
C VAL A 178 -6.29 -1.91 39.82
N TYR A 179 -5.25 -1.10 39.68
CA TYR A 179 -4.64 -0.73 38.41
C TYR A 179 -3.18 -1.15 38.37
N LEU A 180 -2.72 -1.67 37.23
CA LEU A 180 -1.30 -1.68 36.93
C LEU A 180 -0.91 -0.31 36.37
N LYS A 181 0.25 0.19 36.76
CA LYS A 181 0.86 1.44 36.28
C LYS A 181 2.13 1.11 35.53
N VAL A 182 2.04 1.10 34.20
CA VAL A 182 3.19 0.85 33.31
C VAL A 182 3.48 2.14 32.55
N ASN A 183 4.68 2.70 32.72
CA ASN A 183 5.10 3.96 32.10
C ASN A 183 4.16 5.17 32.36
N GLY A 184 3.37 5.12 33.44
CA GLY A 184 2.42 6.18 33.84
C GLY A 184 0.96 5.89 33.48
N ASP A 185 0.72 5.01 32.51
CA ASP A 185 -0.63 4.62 32.06
C ASP A 185 -1.29 3.64 33.04
N GLN A 186 -2.62 3.73 33.18
CA GLN A 186 -3.41 2.86 34.06
C GLN A 186 -4.08 1.73 33.29
N TYR A 187 -3.88 0.51 33.77
CA TYR A 187 -4.47 -0.70 33.20
C TYR A 187 -5.40 -1.33 34.24
N PRO A 188 -6.73 -1.14 34.10
CA PRO A 188 -7.71 -1.70 35.03
C PRO A 188 -7.86 -3.22 34.86
N LYS A 189 -8.70 -3.82 35.70
CA LYS A 189 -9.16 -5.19 35.55
C LYS A 189 -9.57 -5.52 34.11
N ASP A 190 -9.33 -6.76 33.69
CA ASP A 190 -9.67 -7.31 32.37
C ASP A 190 -8.88 -6.69 31.19
N THR A 191 -7.80 -5.95 31.47
CA THR A 191 -6.82 -5.50 30.46
C THR A 191 -5.53 -6.29 30.55
N GLU A 192 -4.84 -6.49 29.41
CA GLU A 192 -3.51 -7.10 29.36
C GLU A 192 -2.45 -6.05 29.04
N VAL A 193 -1.29 -6.11 29.70
CA VAL A 193 -0.17 -5.20 29.45
C VAL A 193 1.15 -5.97 29.42
N SER A 194 1.95 -5.75 28.36
CA SER A 194 3.29 -6.31 28.23
C SER A 194 4.29 -5.52 29.08
N VAL A 195 5.13 -6.22 29.84
CA VAL A 195 6.11 -5.63 30.75
C VAL A 195 7.47 -6.31 30.57
N GLY A 196 8.55 -5.55 30.72
CA GLY A 196 9.91 -6.07 30.55
C GLY A 196 10.30 -7.10 31.62
N LYS A 197 11.27 -7.94 31.28
CA LYS A 197 11.88 -8.90 32.22
C LYS A 197 12.42 -8.17 33.45
N GLY A 198 12.05 -8.64 34.64
CA GLY A 198 12.50 -8.03 35.89
C GLY A 198 11.96 -6.61 36.13
N GLN A 199 11.12 -6.08 35.24
CA GLN A 199 10.61 -4.71 35.35
C GLN A 199 9.80 -4.58 36.64
N SER A 200 10.07 -3.51 37.38
CA SER A 200 9.22 -3.12 38.50
C SER A 200 8.13 -2.18 37.99
N ILE A 201 6.88 -2.59 38.15
CA ILE A 201 5.72 -1.77 37.80
C ILE A 201 4.95 -1.42 39.06
N LEU A 202 4.35 -0.24 39.08
CA LEU A 202 3.57 0.22 40.21
C LEU A 202 2.16 -0.42 40.12
N VAL A 203 1.59 -0.78 41.25
CA VAL A 203 0.20 -1.24 41.36
C VAL A 203 -0.52 -0.29 42.31
N GLU A 204 -1.68 0.22 41.89
CA GLU A 204 -2.49 1.16 42.65
C GLU A 204 -3.85 0.56 42.98
N GLY A 205 -4.25 0.62 44.24
CA GLY A 205 -5.53 0.10 44.74
C GLY A 205 -6.31 1.24 45.38
N ILE A 206 -7.56 1.44 44.97
CA ILE A 206 -8.42 2.49 45.52
C ILE A 206 -9.35 1.91 46.57
N ALA A 207 -9.19 2.37 47.82
CA ALA A 207 -10.09 2.04 48.91
C ALA A 207 -11.22 3.08 49.01
N ARG A 208 -12.47 2.60 49.04
CA ARG A 208 -13.67 3.43 49.15
C ARG A 208 -14.57 2.98 50.28
N ASP A 209 -15.43 3.89 50.74
CA ASP A 209 -16.53 3.56 51.63
C ASP A 209 -17.67 2.84 50.90
N GLU A 210 -18.66 2.36 51.65
CA GLU A 210 -19.89 1.72 51.12
C GLU A 210 -20.70 2.65 50.18
N GLY A 211 -20.48 3.96 50.25
CA GLY A 211 -21.06 4.98 49.36
C GLY A 211 -20.17 5.33 48.15
N GLN A 212 -19.11 4.56 47.90
CA GLN A 212 -18.09 4.80 46.87
C GLN A 212 -17.33 6.13 46.98
N LYS A 213 -17.32 6.77 48.16
CA LYS A 213 -16.45 7.92 48.43
C LYS A 213 -15.04 7.44 48.77
N ASN A 214 -14.04 8.14 48.26
CA ASN A 214 -12.65 7.85 48.62
C ASN A 214 -12.45 8.06 50.12
N ILE A 215 -11.76 7.11 50.77
CA ILE A 215 -11.39 7.24 52.17
C ILE A 215 -10.14 8.12 52.22
N THR A 216 -10.36 9.42 52.38
CA THR A 216 -9.29 10.41 52.49
C THR A 216 -8.79 10.50 53.93
N ASP A 217 -7.52 10.85 54.13
CA ASP A 217 -6.95 11.24 55.43
C ASP A 217 -6.99 10.16 56.53
N SER A 218 -7.09 8.88 56.14
CA SER A 218 -7.15 7.73 57.04
C SER A 218 -6.27 6.60 56.53
N GLU A 219 -5.65 5.88 57.46
CA GLU A 219 -4.75 4.76 57.16
C GLU A 219 -5.56 3.51 56.77
N VAL A 220 -5.82 3.32 55.47
CA VAL A 220 -6.40 2.07 54.97
C VAL A 220 -5.27 1.11 54.60
N THR A 221 -5.18 0.02 55.35
CA THR A 221 -4.34 -1.13 55.02
C THR A 221 -4.97 -1.95 53.89
N VAL A 222 -4.28 -2.03 52.74
CA VAL A 222 -4.61 -2.93 51.63
C VAL A 222 -3.61 -4.07 51.64
N PHE A 223 -4.11 -5.30 51.59
CA PHE A 223 -3.28 -6.50 51.47
C PHE A 223 -3.17 -6.87 50.00
N TRP A 224 -1.94 -7.14 49.55
CA TRP A 224 -1.66 -7.46 48.17
C TRP A 224 -1.35 -8.93 48.00
N LYS A 225 -1.99 -9.58 47.04
CA LYS A 225 -1.78 -10.98 46.70
C LYS A 225 -1.51 -11.12 45.21
N LEU A 226 -0.40 -11.78 44.88
CA LEU A 226 -0.12 -12.17 43.51
C LEU A 226 -0.99 -13.38 43.16
N LYS A 227 -1.76 -13.28 42.09
CA LYS A 227 -2.50 -14.37 41.47
C LYS A 227 -1.77 -14.78 40.19
N ASP A 228 -1.57 -16.07 40.05
CA ASP A 228 -0.98 -16.73 38.87
C ASP A 228 -2.11 -17.47 38.13
N PRO A 229 -2.66 -16.91 37.03
CA PRO A 229 -3.89 -17.40 36.42
C PRO A 229 -3.74 -18.60 35.47
N ALA A 230 -2.55 -18.98 34.99
CA ALA A 230 -2.39 -20.06 34.00
C ALA A 230 -1.01 -20.77 34.10
N PRO A 231 -0.87 -22.05 33.69
CA PRO A 231 -0.05 -22.99 34.44
C PRO A 231 1.46 -22.82 34.27
N LYS A 232 2.13 -22.65 35.42
CA LYS A 232 3.59 -22.69 35.67
C LYS A 232 4.39 -21.57 35.00
N ASN A 233 4.14 -20.35 35.46
CA ASN A 233 5.21 -19.36 35.52
C ASN A 233 6.42 -19.99 36.21
N SER A 234 7.55 -20.04 35.52
CA SER A 234 8.77 -20.66 36.07
C SER A 234 9.65 -19.68 36.82
N GLY A 235 9.34 -18.38 36.73
CA GLY A 235 10.08 -17.33 37.41
C GLY A 235 9.41 -16.76 38.65
N GLU A 236 10.23 -16.20 39.53
CA GLU A 236 9.84 -15.63 40.83
C GLU A 236 9.44 -14.16 40.67
N ALA A 237 8.23 -13.88 40.18
CA ALA A 237 7.67 -12.55 40.40
C ALA A 237 7.33 -12.35 41.87
N SER A 238 7.50 -11.12 42.34
CA SER A 238 7.26 -10.77 43.73
C SER A 238 6.60 -9.41 43.85
N ILE A 239 5.73 -9.31 44.84
CA ILE A 239 5.23 -8.03 45.31
C ILE A 239 6.26 -7.53 46.32
N VAL A 240 6.87 -6.38 46.03
CA VAL A 240 8.00 -5.85 46.80
C VAL A 240 7.55 -4.59 47.53
N ASP A 241 7.37 -4.69 48.85
CA ASP A 241 7.65 -3.57 49.77
C ASP A 241 8.90 -3.84 50.61
N ASP A 242 9.24 -5.13 50.81
CA ASP A 242 10.45 -5.69 51.43
C ASP A 242 10.53 -7.17 50.96
N PRO A 243 11.66 -7.70 50.44
CA PRO A 243 11.67 -8.93 49.66
C PRO A 243 11.95 -10.15 50.53
N GLU A 244 10.93 -10.84 51.05
CA GLU A 244 11.05 -12.24 51.51
C GLU A 244 9.68 -12.96 51.56
N ASP A 245 9.53 -14.03 50.76
CA ASP A 245 8.59 -15.15 50.91
C ASP A 245 7.07 -14.92 50.75
N GLY A 246 6.58 -14.37 49.63
CA GLY A 246 5.20 -14.60 49.16
C GLY A 246 4.06 -14.29 50.14
N LYS A 247 4.36 -13.59 51.23
CA LYS A 247 3.42 -13.13 52.25
C LYS A 247 2.69 -11.94 51.69
N ALA A 248 1.39 -11.81 52.00
CA ALA A 248 0.70 -10.63 51.54
C ALA A 248 1.37 -9.40 52.14
N VAL A 249 1.72 -8.47 51.27
CA VAL A 249 2.34 -7.22 51.63
C VAL A 249 1.20 -6.26 51.97
N SER A 250 1.33 -5.53 53.07
CA SER A 250 0.34 -4.54 53.48
C SER A 250 0.86 -3.13 53.16
N SER A 251 0.13 -2.38 52.35
CA SER A 251 0.43 -0.96 52.12
C SER A 251 -0.66 -0.08 52.72
N THR A 252 -0.28 1.05 53.31
CA THR A 252 -1.23 1.98 53.94
C THR A 252 -1.44 3.22 53.08
N THR A 253 -2.68 3.65 52.89
CA THR A 253 -3.00 4.91 52.20
C THR A 253 -2.64 6.10 53.09
N THR A 254 -1.62 6.88 52.73
CA THR A 254 -1.31 8.17 53.39
C THR A 254 -1.70 9.38 52.55
N ASP A 255 -2.14 9.14 51.32
CA ASP A 255 -2.53 10.17 50.35
C ASP A 255 -4.05 10.49 50.50
N PRO A 256 -4.45 11.78 50.46
CA PRO A 256 -5.86 12.21 50.46
C PRO A 256 -6.71 11.60 49.33
N THR A 257 -6.13 10.89 48.37
CA THR A 257 -6.87 10.18 47.31
C THR A 257 -7.35 8.78 47.69
N GLY A 258 -6.93 8.22 48.84
CA GLY A 258 -7.30 6.86 49.25
C GLY A 258 -6.64 5.76 48.40
N VAL A 259 -5.49 6.08 47.80
CA VAL A 259 -4.73 5.18 46.91
C VAL A 259 -3.65 4.45 47.70
N ALA A 260 -3.74 3.13 47.71
CA ALA A 260 -2.72 2.21 48.21
C ALA A 260 -1.77 1.84 47.07
N LYS A 261 -0.47 1.71 47.35
CA LYS A 261 0.57 1.51 46.32
C LYS A 261 1.47 0.36 46.72
N VAL A 262 1.80 -0.49 45.75
CA VAL A 262 2.82 -1.54 45.90
C VAL A 262 3.58 -1.71 44.60
N TRP A 263 4.82 -2.19 44.66
CA TRP A 263 5.59 -2.53 43.46
C TRP A 263 5.44 -4.01 43.13
N LEU A 264 5.11 -4.32 41.89
CA LEU A 264 5.25 -5.65 41.32
C LEU A 264 6.60 -5.73 40.60
N LYS A 265 7.51 -6.54 41.12
CA LYS A 265 8.71 -6.96 40.39
C LYS A 265 8.34 -8.16 39.53
N CYS A 266 8.28 -7.92 38.23
CA CYS A 266 7.94 -8.93 37.24
C CYS A 266 9.05 -9.99 37.15
N SER A 267 8.69 -11.20 36.72
CA SER A 267 9.65 -12.29 36.49
C SER A 267 10.66 -11.96 35.39
N SER A 268 11.78 -12.68 35.38
CA SER A 268 12.77 -12.66 34.31
C SER A 268 12.44 -13.59 33.14
N VAL A 269 11.36 -14.37 33.24
CA VAL A 269 10.94 -15.37 32.25
C VAL A 269 9.85 -14.78 31.35
N ILE A 270 10.06 -14.84 30.03
CA ILE A 270 9.08 -14.39 29.03
C ILE A 270 7.87 -15.32 29.05
N GLY A 271 6.69 -14.75 28.89
CA GLY A 271 5.42 -15.46 28.86
C GLY A 271 4.77 -15.56 30.24
N ASP A 272 5.53 -15.31 31.31
CA ASP A 272 4.97 -15.33 32.65
C ASP A 272 3.89 -14.24 32.79
N ASP A 273 2.75 -14.56 33.41
CA ASP A 273 1.66 -13.62 33.61
C ASP A 273 1.21 -13.46 35.07
N TYR A 274 0.80 -12.24 35.41
CA TYR A 274 0.56 -11.83 36.79
C TYR A 274 -0.69 -10.97 36.91
N ILE A 275 -1.55 -11.33 37.85
CA ILE A 275 -2.65 -10.48 38.31
C ILE A 275 -2.36 -10.12 39.77
N VAL A 276 -2.36 -8.84 40.10
CA VAL A 276 -2.22 -8.38 41.49
C VAL A 276 -3.61 -8.10 42.05
N CYS A 277 -3.95 -8.81 43.12
CA CYS A 277 -5.21 -8.68 43.81
C CYS A 277 -5.00 -7.81 45.06
N GLY A 278 -5.75 -6.71 45.16
CA GLY A 278 -5.89 -5.94 46.40
C GLY A 278 -7.07 -6.46 47.21
N GLN A 279 -6.87 -6.74 48.50
CA GLN A 279 -7.91 -7.30 49.36
C GLN A 279 -7.95 -6.62 50.74
N ASP A 280 -9.12 -6.69 51.38
CA ASP A 280 -9.38 -6.06 52.69
C ASP A 280 -8.74 -6.81 53.88
N ARG A 281 -8.44 -8.11 53.72
CA ARG A 281 -7.74 -8.92 54.74
C ARG A 281 -7.05 -10.14 54.15
N LEU A 282 -6.08 -10.67 54.90
CA LEU A 282 -5.33 -11.88 54.58
C LEU A 282 -6.21 -13.14 54.47
N GLU A 283 -7.04 -13.39 55.48
CA GLU A 283 -7.83 -14.62 55.60
C GLU A 283 -9.32 -14.36 55.29
N SER A 284 -9.88 -15.11 54.35
CA SER A 284 -11.28 -15.02 53.92
C SER A 284 -11.72 -13.62 53.47
N PRO A 285 -11.08 -12.98 52.46
CA PRO A 285 -11.42 -11.62 52.04
C PRO A 285 -12.91 -11.51 51.72
N LYS A 286 -13.56 -10.46 52.25
CA LYS A 286 -14.96 -10.16 51.90
C LYS A 286 -15.02 -9.30 50.65
N ASN A 287 -14.02 -8.44 50.47
CA ASN A 287 -13.88 -7.52 49.36
C ASN A 287 -12.47 -7.65 48.77
N TYR A 288 -12.39 -7.95 47.48
CA TYR A 288 -11.14 -7.96 46.73
C TYR A 288 -11.37 -7.47 45.31
N CYS A 289 -10.33 -6.88 44.72
CA CYS A 289 -10.35 -6.47 43.32
C CYS A 289 -9.03 -6.86 42.65
N ASP A 290 -9.15 -7.34 41.42
CA ASP A 290 -8.04 -7.78 40.59
C ASP A 290 -7.55 -6.61 39.73
N SER A 291 -6.23 -6.54 39.54
CA SER A 291 -5.63 -5.66 38.55
C SER A 291 -5.90 -6.13 37.12
N GLY A 292 -5.42 -5.38 36.13
CA GLY A 292 -5.12 -5.95 34.82
C GLY A 292 -4.09 -7.09 34.92
N LYS A 293 -3.84 -7.78 33.80
CA LYS A 293 -2.87 -8.86 33.69
C LYS A 293 -1.55 -8.33 33.12
N ALA A 294 -0.48 -8.36 33.91
CA ALA A 294 0.86 -8.07 33.43
C ALA A 294 1.43 -9.34 32.77
N ILE A 295 1.91 -9.24 31.54
CA ILE A 295 2.53 -10.35 30.81
C ILE A 295 4.00 -9.98 30.58
N VAL A 296 4.92 -10.77 31.12
CA VAL A 296 6.35 -10.55 30.95
C VAL A 296 6.74 -10.85 29.51
N GLY A 297 7.27 -9.86 28.83
CA GLY A 297 7.69 -9.94 27.44
C GLY A 297 7.36 -8.66 26.68
N PHE A 298 7.28 -8.80 25.38
CA PHE A 298 7.00 -7.71 24.46
C PHE A 298 5.95 -8.17 23.44
N LYS A 299 5.23 -7.20 22.88
CA LYS A 299 4.45 -7.41 21.66
C LYS A 299 5.17 -6.83 20.47
N ILE A 300 4.89 -7.36 19.29
CA ILE A 300 5.40 -6.81 18.03
C ILE A 300 4.58 -5.57 17.67
N LYS A 301 5.16 -4.38 17.87
CA LYS A 301 4.49 -3.11 17.58
C LYS A 301 4.30 -2.89 16.08
N SER A 302 5.34 -3.14 15.30
CA SER A 302 5.31 -2.97 13.84
C SER A 302 6.36 -3.84 13.16
N VAL A 303 6.05 -4.28 11.94
CA VAL A 303 7.00 -4.91 11.01
C VAL A 303 6.90 -4.17 9.69
N VAL A 304 8.00 -3.62 9.19
CA VAL A 304 8.00 -2.81 7.96
C VAL A 304 9.14 -3.21 7.03
N TRP A 305 8.94 -2.99 5.73
CA TRP A 305 10.00 -3.06 4.74
C TRP A 305 10.85 -1.79 4.76
N GLU A 306 12.16 -1.95 4.67
CA GLU A 306 13.12 -0.87 4.49
C GLU A 306 13.98 -1.17 3.26
N ALA A 307 13.99 -0.24 2.30
CA ALA A 307 14.77 -0.36 1.07
C ALA A 307 16.28 -0.46 1.39
N ILE A 308 17.00 -1.32 0.68
CA ILE A 308 18.48 -1.39 0.73
C ILE A 308 19.05 -0.76 -0.54
N ASP A 309 18.95 -1.48 -1.66
CA ASP A 309 19.48 -1.03 -2.96
C ASP A 309 18.41 -0.82 -4.02
N SER A 310 17.18 -1.28 -3.79
CA SER A 310 16.03 -1.03 -4.69
C SER A 310 14.99 -0.18 -3.96
N PRO A 311 14.58 0.98 -4.50
CA PRO A 311 13.48 1.76 -3.94
C PRO A 311 12.20 0.94 -3.82
N LEU A 312 11.41 1.22 -2.78
CA LEU A 312 10.10 0.61 -2.58
C LEU A 312 9.03 1.69 -2.74
N ASP A 313 8.14 1.52 -3.72
CA ASP A 313 6.97 2.36 -3.95
C ASP A 313 5.69 1.52 -3.90
N THR A 314 4.54 2.17 -4.09
CA THR A 314 3.24 1.49 -4.05
C THR A 314 3.04 0.66 -5.31
N CYS A 315 2.69 -0.62 -5.14
CA CYS A 315 2.33 -1.49 -6.25
C CYS A 315 0.99 -1.03 -6.85
N PRO A 316 0.93 -0.64 -8.14
CA PRO A 316 -0.30 -0.14 -8.74
C PRO A 316 -1.39 -1.22 -8.90
N ASN A 317 -1.03 -2.51 -8.88
CA ASN A 317 -1.99 -3.59 -9.14
C ASN A 317 -2.67 -4.11 -7.86
N ASN A 318 -2.07 -3.93 -6.68
CA ASN A 318 -2.60 -4.51 -5.43
C ASN A 318 -2.48 -3.60 -4.19
N GLY A 319 -1.93 -2.40 -4.33
CA GLY A 319 -1.82 -1.42 -3.23
C GLY A 319 -0.74 -1.71 -2.18
N GLY A 320 -0.04 -2.86 -2.28
CA GLY A 320 1.12 -3.17 -1.45
C GLY A 320 2.37 -2.37 -1.84
N LYS A 321 3.55 -2.91 -1.53
CA LYS A 321 4.84 -2.41 -2.03
C LYS A 321 5.27 -3.19 -3.26
N ARG A 322 6.04 -2.56 -4.15
CA ARG A 322 6.78 -3.27 -5.19
C ARG A 322 8.27 -3.06 -5.09
N ILE A 323 9.03 -4.00 -5.65
CA ILE A 323 10.49 -3.97 -5.76
C ILE A 323 10.91 -4.37 -7.17
N PHE A 324 11.96 -3.72 -7.69
CA PHE A 324 12.63 -4.11 -8.93
C PHE A 324 13.97 -4.79 -8.59
N PRO A 325 14.09 -6.12 -8.71
CA PRO A 325 15.30 -6.85 -8.34
C PRO A 325 16.35 -6.89 -9.45
N GLY A 326 15.97 -6.54 -10.69
CA GLY A 326 16.88 -6.43 -11.82
C GLY A 326 17.87 -5.27 -11.67
N LYS A 327 18.92 -5.30 -12.48
CA LYS A 327 19.87 -4.20 -12.61
C LYS A 327 19.16 -2.96 -13.16
N GLN A 328 19.60 -1.77 -12.74
CA GLN A 328 19.13 -0.50 -13.33
C GLN A 328 19.91 -0.08 -14.58
N SER A 329 21.12 -0.61 -14.75
CA SER A 329 21.94 -0.38 -15.94
C SER A 329 22.93 -1.52 -16.11
N LEU A 330 23.60 -1.59 -17.26
CA LEU A 330 24.61 -2.59 -17.57
C LEU A 330 25.75 -2.65 -16.55
N THR A 331 26.13 -1.48 -16.02
CA THR A 331 27.25 -1.34 -15.07
C THR A 331 26.85 -1.54 -13.62
N ASP A 332 25.56 -1.78 -13.35
CA ASP A 332 25.04 -2.00 -12.01
C ASP A 332 25.55 -3.31 -11.40
N LYS A 333 26.15 -3.19 -10.21
CA LYS A 333 26.75 -4.30 -9.46
C LYS A 333 26.00 -4.61 -8.16
N LYS A 334 24.93 -3.88 -7.85
CA LYS A 334 24.17 -4.03 -6.61
C LYS A 334 23.23 -5.24 -6.68
N ASP A 335 23.07 -5.95 -5.56
CA ASP A 335 22.05 -7.00 -5.44
C ASP A 335 20.71 -6.38 -4.99
N ARG A 336 19.90 -6.01 -5.97
CA ARG A 336 18.63 -5.29 -5.75
C ARG A 336 17.48 -6.18 -5.30
N ARG A 337 17.70 -7.49 -5.18
CA ARG A 337 16.73 -8.42 -4.59
C ARG A 337 16.56 -8.24 -3.09
N LYS A 338 17.44 -7.47 -2.44
CA LYS A 338 17.48 -7.38 -0.98
C LYS A 338 16.66 -6.20 -0.45
N VAL A 339 15.84 -6.50 0.55
CA VAL A 339 15.18 -5.54 1.43
C VAL A 339 15.48 -5.89 2.88
N ARG A 340 15.32 -4.92 3.78
CA ARG A 340 15.44 -5.14 5.21
C ARG A 340 14.05 -5.23 5.83
N VAL A 341 13.80 -6.29 6.59
CA VAL A 341 12.66 -6.40 7.48
C VAL A 341 13.03 -5.73 8.79
N LYS A 342 12.31 -4.70 9.18
CA LYS A 342 12.53 -3.97 10.44
C LYS A 342 11.37 -4.16 11.38
N VAL A 343 11.67 -4.70 12.56
CA VAL A 343 10.70 -4.94 13.63
C VAL A 343 10.93 -3.93 14.73
N THR A 344 9.85 -3.39 15.29
CA THR A 344 9.87 -2.62 16.55
C THR A 344 8.98 -3.32 17.55
N ILE A 345 9.45 -3.50 18.78
CA ILE A 345 8.71 -4.13 19.88
C ILE A 345 8.21 -3.07 20.87
N ASP A 346 7.19 -3.42 21.67
CA ASP A 346 6.63 -2.57 22.72
C ASP A 346 6.40 -3.40 24.02
N PRO A 347 6.95 -2.98 25.17
CA PRO A 347 7.89 -1.85 25.35
C PRO A 347 9.24 -2.09 24.62
N PRO A 348 10.05 -1.03 24.39
CA PRO A 348 11.37 -1.18 23.78
C PRO A 348 12.33 -1.85 24.77
N LEU A 349 12.65 -3.12 24.51
CA LEU A 349 13.58 -3.92 25.30
C LEU A 349 14.81 -4.27 24.47
N GLU A 350 15.99 -4.30 25.08
CA GLU A 350 17.25 -4.71 24.45
C GLU A 350 17.47 -6.22 24.62
N GLU A 351 18.22 -6.84 23.70
CA GLU A 351 18.59 -8.26 23.75
C GLU A 351 17.40 -9.23 23.75
N GLU A 352 16.25 -8.80 23.23
CA GLU A 352 15.10 -9.67 23.01
C GLU A 352 15.16 -10.34 21.64
N THR A 353 15.02 -11.66 21.61
CA THR A 353 15.01 -12.41 20.36
C THR A 353 13.66 -12.26 19.66
N VAL A 354 13.68 -11.70 18.45
CA VAL A 354 12.55 -11.66 17.52
C VAL A 354 12.78 -12.71 16.44
N TYR A 355 11.80 -13.57 16.21
CA TYR A 355 11.81 -14.58 15.16
C TYR A 355 11.09 -14.06 13.90
N PHE A 356 11.52 -14.52 12.72
CA PHE A 356 11.01 -14.11 11.42
C PHE A 356 10.61 -15.32 10.57
N LYS A 357 9.50 -15.20 9.82
CA LYS A 357 9.08 -16.19 8.82
C LYS A 357 8.54 -15.49 7.58
N GLY A 358 9.10 -15.83 6.42
CA GLY A 358 8.61 -15.39 5.12
C GLY A 358 7.47 -16.27 4.62
N PHE A 359 6.51 -15.64 3.94
CA PHE A 359 5.33 -16.27 3.36
C PHE A 359 5.21 -15.87 1.89
N ASP A 360 4.80 -16.85 1.10
CA ASP A 360 4.30 -16.72 -0.26
C ASP A 360 2.79 -16.51 -0.12
N VAL A 361 2.32 -15.32 -0.49
CA VAL A 361 0.91 -14.95 -0.36
C VAL A 361 0.34 -14.71 -1.75
N ASP A 362 -0.96 -14.85 -1.86
CA ASP A 362 -1.69 -14.76 -3.12
C ASP A 362 -1.49 -13.45 -3.89
N ASP A 363 -1.64 -13.53 -5.21
CA ASP A 363 -1.72 -12.39 -6.11
C ASP A 363 -3.18 -11.94 -6.33
N PRO A 364 -3.64 -10.85 -5.69
CA PRO A 364 -5.02 -10.41 -5.82
C PRO A 364 -5.34 -9.79 -7.20
N SER A 365 -4.38 -9.72 -8.13
CA SER A 365 -4.64 -9.16 -9.47
C SER A 365 -5.42 -10.10 -10.39
N SER A 366 -5.43 -11.41 -10.12
CA SER A 366 -6.20 -12.40 -10.87
C SER A 366 -6.28 -13.71 -10.11
N ASP A 367 -7.49 -14.23 -9.88
CA ASP A 367 -7.73 -15.61 -9.38
C ASP A 367 -7.89 -16.63 -10.53
N THR A 368 -7.62 -16.21 -11.77
CA THR A 368 -7.91 -17.00 -12.97
C THR A 368 -6.68 -17.74 -13.50
N SER A 369 -6.85 -19.05 -13.72
CA SER A 369 -5.86 -19.86 -14.42
C SER A 369 -5.69 -19.39 -15.88
N PRO A 370 -4.46 -19.37 -16.42
CA PRO A 370 -3.22 -19.88 -15.81
C PRO A 370 -2.43 -18.86 -14.98
N VAL A 371 -2.78 -17.57 -15.01
CA VAL A 371 -2.08 -16.50 -14.25
C VAL A 371 -2.01 -16.81 -12.77
N ASP A 372 -3.07 -17.41 -12.24
CA ASP A 372 -3.10 -17.96 -10.90
C ASP A 372 -3.75 -19.35 -10.95
N SER A 373 -2.89 -20.36 -10.95
CA SER A 373 -3.33 -21.76 -11.00
C SER A 373 -3.82 -22.29 -9.64
N ASN A 374 -3.50 -21.62 -8.54
CA ASN A 374 -3.94 -21.99 -7.20
C ASN A 374 -5.21 -21.24 -6.76
N GLY A 375 -5.63 -20.22 -7.52
CA GLY A 375 -6.67 -19.30 -7.11
C GLY A 375 -6.25 -18.53 -5.86
N SER A 376 -7.24 -17.97 -5.16
CA SER A 376 -7.05 -17.16 -3.96
C SER A 376 -6.47 -17.90 -2.72
N ALA A 377 -5.80 -19.04 -2.86
CA ALA A 377 -5.21 -19.81 -1.77
C ALA A 377 -3.81 -19.32 -1.37
N GLY A 378 -3.07 -18.70 -2.30
CA GLY A 378 -1.65 -18.35 -2.16
C GLY A 378 -0.70 -19.54 -2.41
N ASP A 379 0.54 -19.44 -1.91
CA ASP A 379 1.64 -20.40 -2.18
C ASP A 379 1.89 -20.62 -3.71
N ASP A 380 1.66 -19.59 -4.52
CA ASP A 380 1.65 -19.60 -5.99
C ASP A 380 2.85 -18.86 -6.62
N ASN A 381 3.77 -18.30 -5.83
CA ASN A 381 5.00 -17.72 -6.35
C ASN A 381 5.75 -18.71 -7.26
N ARG A 382 6.25 -18.18 -8.38
CA ARG A 382 6.93 -18.94 -9.44
C ARG A 382 8.42 -19.07 -9.15
N GLY A 383 9.00 -18.09 -8.46
CA GLY A 383 10.41 -18.08 -8.12
C GLY A 383 10.80 -19.12 -7.08
N SER A 384 12.09 -19.47 -7.05
CA SER A 384 12.64 -20.39 -6.06
C SER A 384 13.70 -19.68 -5.19
N PRO A 385 13.60 -19.77 -3.85
CA PRO A 385 12.52 -20.38 -3.08
C PRO A 385 11.23 -19.55 -3.12
N LYS A 386 10.07 -20.24 -3.12
CA LYS A 386 8.73 -19.61 -3.21
C LYS A 386 8.46 -18.54 -2.15
N ARG A 387 9.01 -18.70 -0.94
CA ARG A 387 8.82 -17.78 0.19
C ARG A 387 9.92 -16.73 0.32
N GLY A 388 10.79 -16.61 -0.69
CA GLY A 388 12.02 -15.83 -0.62
C GLY A 388 12.99 -16.40 0.41
N THR A 389 14.06 -15.66 0.69
CA THR A 389 15.12 -16.11 1.59
C THR A 389 15.39 -15.06 2.66
N LEU A 390 15.22 -15.41 3.93
CA LEU A 390 15.71 -14.61 5.05
C LEU A 390 17.20 -14.90 5.28
N SER A 391 18.00 -13.86 5.54
CA SER A 391 19.42 -14.04 5.92
C SER A 391 19.57 -14.71 7.28
N GLU A 392 18.59 -14.51 8.16
CA GLU A 392 18.50 -15.11 9.49
C GLU A 392 17.01 -15.24 9.89
N HIS A 393 16.68 -16.30 10.62
CA HIS A 393 15.31 -16.57 11.10
C HIS A 393 15.01 -15.94 12.47
N SER A 394 15.99 -15.30 13.08
CA SER A 394 15.84 -14.55 14.33
C SER A 394 16.91 -13.48 14.45
N SER A 395 16.62 -12.40 15.18
CA SER A 395 17.57 -11.31 15.46
C SER A 395 17.28 -10.72 16.83
N MET A 396 18.31 -10.24 17.53
CA MET A 396 18.16 -9.59 18.83
C MET A 396 17.82 -8.12 18.67
N THR A 397 16.94 -7.61 19.54
CA THR A 397 16.64 -6.17 19.57
C THR A 397 17.78 -5.35 20.16
N ASN A 398 17.99 -4.15 19.64
CA ASN A 398 18.87 -3.15 20.26
C ASN A 398 18.18 -2.39 21.40
N ASN A 399 18.88 -1.45 22.03
CA ASN A 399 18.35 -0.56 23.09
C ASN A 399 17.10 0.27 22.73
N LYS A 400 16.64 0.27 21.48
CA LYS A 400 15.39 0.90 21.05
C LYS A 400 14.27 -0.11 20.78
N GLY A 401 14.47 -1.40 21.11
CA GLY A 401 13.52 -2.46 20.79
C GLY A 401 13.43 -2.74 19.30
N VAL A 402 14.51 -2.55 18.54
CA VAL A 402 14.52 -2.78 17.09
C VAL A 402 15.39 -3.98 16.73
N ALA A 403 14.79 -4.94 16.02
CA ALA A 403 15.45 -6.09 15.41
C ALA A 403 15.31 -6.01 13.88
N THR A 404 16.28 -6.53 13.14
CA THR A 404 16.29 -6.46 11.67
C THR A 404 16.82 -7.74 11.04
N ALA A 405 16.26 -8.16 9.91
CA ALA A 405 16.79 -9.24 9.08
C ALA A 405 16.79 -8.81 7.60
N GLU A 406 17.73 -9.30 6.78
CA GLU A 406 17.65 -9.12 5.33
C GLU A 406 16.74 -10.18 4.72
N PHE A 407 15.94 -9.77 3.73
CA PHE A 407 15.09 -10.64 2.95
C PHE A 407 15.44 -10.49 1.47
N THR A 408 15.66 -11.61 0.79
CA THR A 408 15.98 -11.68 -0.63
C THR A 408 14.76 -12.20 -1.39
N VAL A 409 14.21 -11.37 -2.27
CA VAL A 409 13.12 -11.76 -3.18
C VAL A 409 13.64 -12.60 -4.36
N THR A 410 12.73 -13.19 -5.11
CA THR A 410 13.01 -13.91 -6.36
C THR A 410 13.21 -12.92 -7.52
N MET A 411 13.35 -13.47 -8.74
CA MET A 411 13.43 -12.69 -9.98
C MET A 411 12.15 -12.77 -10.83
N GLN A 412 11.11 -13.46 -10.36
CA GLN A 412 9.91 -13.68 -11.16
C GLN A 412 8.89 -12.57 -10.92
N PRO A 413 8.41 -11.88 -11.97
CA PRO A 413 7.41 -10.83 -11.81
C PRO A 413 6.10 -11.41 -11.27
N GLY A 414 5.48 -10.66 -10.36
CA GLY A 414 4.24 -11.05 -9.69
C GLY A 414 4.43 -11.87 -8.43
N ASP A 415 5.64 -12.34 -8.10
CA ASP A 415 5.86 -13.02 -6.82
C ASP A 415 5.57 -12.08 -5.64
N ASN A 416 4.72 -12.51 -4.70
CA ASN A 416 4.23 -11.73 -3.57
C ASN A 416 4.72 -12.30 -2.24
N PHE A 417 5.22 -11.41 -1.38
CA PHE A 417 5.83 -11.79 -0.11
C PHE A 417 5.24 -11.02 1.06
N LYS A 418 5.10 -11.70 2.19
CA LYS A 418 4.94 -11.11 3.52
C LYS A 418 5.94 -11.71 4.49
N VAL A 419 6.47 -10.90 5.39
CA VAL A 419 7.29 -11.41 6.52
C VAL A 419 6.56 -11.13 7.82
N VAL A 420 6.39 -12.18 8.62
CA VAL A 420 5.81 -12.10 9.96
C VAL A 420 6.93 -12.13 10.98
N ALA A 421 6.78 -11.34 12.04
CA ALA A 421 7.65 -11.38 13.21
C ALA A 421 6.87 -11.73 14.48
N SER A 422 7.52 -12.41 15.42
CA SER A 422 6.97 -12.84 16.72
C SER A 422 8.09 -13.00 17.75
N GLY A 423 7.76 -12.85 19.04
CA GLY A 423 8.64 -13.26 20.13
C GLY A 423 8.60 -14.77 20.42
N ASP A 424 7.70 -15.50 19.75
CA ASP A 424 7.44 -16.93 19.94
C ASP A 424 7.61 -17.68 18.61
N GLN A 425 8.62 -18.56 18.56
CA GLN A 425 8.97 -19.35 17.37
C GLN A 425 7.93 -20.43 17.06
N ASP A 426 7.35 -21.07 18.08
CA ASP A 426 6.35 -22.12 17.90
C ASP A 426 5.05 -21.53 17.36
N TYR A 427 4.68 -20.32 17.80
CA TYR A 427 3.56 -19.58 17.19
C TYR A 427 3.79 -19.33 15.70
N LEU A 428 4.98 -18.85 15.30
CA LEU A 428 5.30 -18.62 13.88
C LEU A 428 5.26 -19.92 13.05
N ASN A 429 5.73 -21.02 13.61
CA ASN A 429 5.77 -22.30 12.92
C ASN A 429 4.36 -22.78 12.54
N ASN A 430 3.35 -22.43 13.34
CA ASN A 430 1.95 -22.84 13.16
C ASN A 430 1.10 -21.88 12.31
N LEU A 431 1.68 -20.79 11.78
CA LEU A 431 0.95 -19.87 10.89
C LEU A 431 0.75 -20.47 9.50
N THR A 432 -0.41 -20.19 8.90
CA THR A 432 -0.84 -20.61 7.54
C THR A 432 -1.20 -19.41 6.67
N VAL A 433 -1.22 -19.62 5.35
CA VAL A 433 -1.65 -18.62 4.35
C VAL A 433 -3.07 -18.93 3.92
N GLU A 434 -3.88 -17.88 3.72
CA GLU A 434 -5.19 -17.96 3.07
C GLU A 434 -5.39 -16.68 2.24
N GLY A 435 -5.15 -16.81 0.93
CA GLY A 435 -5.12 -15.68 0.01
C GLY A 435 -3.99 -14.71 0.37
N VAL A 436 -4.32 -13.42 0.37
CA VAL A 436 -3.38 -12.36 0.78
C VAL A 436 -3.14 -12.30 2.30
N ASN A 437 -3.84 -13.12 3.09
CA ASN A 437 -3.80 -13.08 4.55
C ASN A 437 -2.92 -14.19 5.13
N VAL A 438 -2.31 -13.89 6.28
CA VAL A 438 -1.65 -14.90 7.12
C VAL A 438 -2.52 -15.10 8.36
N LYS A 439 -2.84 -16.34 8.68
CA LYS A 439 -3.67 -16.74 9.82
C LYS A 439 -2.87 -17.56 10.83
N ASP A 440 -3.28 -17.47 12.09
CA ASP A 440 -2.78 -18.37 13.11
C ASP A 440 -3.57 -19.68 13.19
N ASN A 441 -3.17 -20.56 14.12
CA ASN A 441 -3.78 -21.86 14.33
C ASN A 441 -5.24 -21.80 14.83
N GLU A 442 -5.70 -20.64 15.29
CA GLU A 442 -7.10 -20.38 15.66
C GLU A 442 -7.91 -19.82 14.47
N GLY A 443 -7.29 -19.64 13.31
CA GLY A 443 -7.89 -19.06 12.11
C GLY A 443 -7.99 -17.54 12.14
N LYS A 444 -7.32 -16.87 13.08
CA LYS A 444 -7.34 -15.40 13.19
C LYS A 444 -6.32 -14.78 12.24
N THR A 445 -6.79 -13.85 11.40
CA THR A 445 -5.92 -13.06 10.51
C THR A 445 -5.00 -12.14 11.32
N LEU A 446 -3.72 -12.10 10.95
CA LEU A 446 -2.75 -11.18 11.55
C LEU A 446 -2.99 -9.72 11.08
N PRO A 447 -2.64 -8.70 11.89
CA PRO A 447 -1.88 -8.79 13.14
C PRO A 447 -2.69 -9.32 14.34
N THR A 448 -1.99 -9.98 15.27
CA THR A 448 -2.53 -10.43 16.56
C THR A 448 -1.72 -9.81 17.70
N SER A 449 -2.04 -10.14 18.96
CA SER A 449 -1.22 -9.72 20.09
C SER A 449 0.17 -10.39 20.11
N ARG A 450 0.34 -11.51 19.42
CA ARG A 450 1.57 -12.32 19.42
C ARG A 450 2.48 -12.04 18.22
N ALA A 451 1.92 -11.65 17.08
CA ALA A 451 2.68 -11.38 15.87
C ALA A 451 2.10 -10.23 15.05
N ASN A 452 2.98 -9.65 14.25
CA ASN A 452 2.64 -8.61 13.28
C ASN A 452 3.41 -8.91 11.98
N LEU A 453 3.02 -8.28 10.87
CA LEU A 453 3.54 -8.58 9.54
C LEU A 453 3.82 -7.32 8.73
N THR A 454 4.66 -7.46 7.71
CA THR A 454 4.86 -6.43 6.70
C THR A 454 3.61 -6.22 5.84
N GLU A 455 3.55 -5.09 5.14
CA GLU A 455 2.74 -4.99 3.92
C GLU A 455 3.18 -6.07 2.89
N MET A 456 2.33 -6.35 1.90
CA MET A 456 2.71 -7.24 0.81
C MET A 456 3.80 -6.59 -0.04
N LEU A 457 4.81 -7.36 -0.43
CA LEU A 457 5.87 -6.94 -1.34
C LEU A 457 5.80 -7.75 -2.63
N THR A 458 5.54 -7.10 -3.76
CA THR A 458 5.41 -7.72 -5.07
C THR A 458 6.67 -7.49 -5.90
N VAL A 459 7.18 -8.53 -6.55
CA VAL A 459 8.30 -8.41 -7.48
C VAL A 459 7.82 -7.87 -8.81
N TRP A 460 8.47 -6.81 -9.29
CA TRP A 460 8.28 -6.26 -10.61
C TRP A 460 9.56 -6.39 -11.43
N ARG A 461 9.43 -6.52 -12.75
CA ARG A 461 10.56 -6.53 -13.67
C ARG A 461 10.58 -5.27 -14.52
N ARG A 462 11.77 -4.93 -15.00
CA ARG A 462 11.98 -3.97 -16.08
C ARG A 462 12.54 -4.70 -17.27
N PHE A 463 12.07 -4.35 -18.45
CA PHE A 463 12.85 -4.57 -19.66
C PHE A 463 13.12 -3.24 -20.35
N HIS A 464 14.26 -3.22 -21.03
CA HIS A 464 14.72 -2.10 -21.79
C HIS A 464 14.51 -2.39 -23.28
N VAL A 465 14.22 -1.35 -24.05
CA VAL A 465 14.02 -1.46 -25.49
C VAL A 465 15.18 -0.79 -26.20
N GLU A 466 15.88 -1.55 -27.04
CA GLU A 466 16.69 -1.02 -28.14
C GLU A 466 15.78 -0.91 -29.36
N ARG A 467 15.74 0.28 -29.96
CA ARG A 467 14.86 0.57 -31.08
C ARG A 467 15.63 1.20 -32.22
N ASP A 468 15.57 0.52 -33.34
CA ASP A 468 16.24 0.90 -34.57
C ASP A 468 15.25 1.07 -35.71
N SER A 469 15.71 1.65 -36.81
CA SER A 469 15.01 1.68 -38.08
C SER A 469 15.99 1.58 -39.24
N MET A 470 15.52 0.98 -40.34
CA MET A 470 16.23 1.06 -41.60
C MET A 470 16.41 2.52 -42.02
N GLY A 471 17.51 2.77 -42.71
CA GLY A 471 17.81 4.08 -43.26
C GLY A 471 16.90 4.45 -44.44
N LYS A 472 17.41 5.34 -45.28
CA LYS A 472 16.66 5.92 -46.39
C LYS A 472 16.30 4.91 -47.46
N VAL A 473 15.06 4.97 -47.94
CA VAL A 473 14.62 4.28 -49.15
C VAL A 473 15.57 4.64 -50.32
N PRO A 474 16.30 3.66 -50.90
CA PRO A 474 17.29 3.90 -51.94
C PRO A 474 16.68 4.45 -53.23
N LYS A 475 17.43 5.34 -53.91
CA LYS A 475 17.09 5.85 -55.25
C LYS A 475 17.68 5.03 -56.40
N SER A 476 18.50 4.04 -56.08
CA SER A 476 19.27 3.27 -57.04
C SER A 476 19.60 1.90 -56.45
N GLY A 477 19.91 0.94 -57.31
CA GLY A 477 20.17 -0.43 -56.89
C GLY A 477 18.91 -1.31 -57.01
N PRO A 478 18.99 -2.56 -56.55
CA PRO A 478 17.86 -3.49 -56.55
C PRO A 478 16.76 -3.13 -55.53
N GLU A 479 17.11 -2.42 -54.45
CA GLU A 479 16.21 -2.05 -53.34
C GLU A 479 15.40 -0.76 -53.57
N LYS A 480 15.51 -0.13 -54.75
CA LYS A 480 14.73 1.08 -55.02
C LYS A 480 13.24 0.74 -55.13
N ASN A 481 12.39 1.56 -54.55
CA ASN A 481 10.93 1.40 -54.63
C ASN A 481 10.32 2.05 -55.90
N PHE A 482 10.98 1.89 -57.05
CA PHE A 482 10.43 2.33 -58.33
C PHE A 482 11.10 1.64 -59.51
N ILE A 483 10.34 1.46 -60.57
CA ILE A 483 10.83 0.92 -61.84
C ILE A 483 10.89 2.04 -62.86
N SER A 484 11.93 2.04 -63.69
CA SER A 484 12.11 3.05 -64.72
C SER A 484 12.61 2.39 -65.99
N GLY A 485 12.08 2.80 -67.13
CA GLY A 485 12.42 2.20 -68.41
C GLY A 485 11.92 3.04 -69.57
N ASN A 486 11.60 2.37 -70.68
CA ASN A 486 11.02 3.00 -71.86
C ASN A 486 9.73 2.30 -72.27
N ILE A 487 8.66 3.06 -72.41
CA ILE A 487 7.40 2.58 -72.98
C ILE A 487 7.62 2.31 -74.47
N THR A 488 7.28 1.11 -74.93
CA THR A 488 7.38 0.72 -76.34
C THR A 488 6.05 0.79 -77.07
N ASP A 489 4.96 0.49 -76.38
CA ASP A 489 3.64 0.49 -76.99
C ASP A 489 2.61 1.09 -76.02
N ILE A 490 1.63 1.78 -76.60
CA ILE A 490 0.47 2.31 -75.88
C ILE A 490 -0.76 1.81 -76.61
N THR A 491 -1.68 1.20 -75.88
CA THR A 491 -3.00 0.86 -76.40
C THR A 491 -4.07 1.65 -75.65
N GLY A 492 -5.19 1.91 -76.34
CA GLY A 492 -6.26 2.75 -75.84
C GLY A 492 -7.59 2.33 -76.42
N THR A 493 -8.68 2.78 -75.81
CA THR A 493 -10.04 2.52 -76.32
C THR A 493 -10.44 3.59 -77.33
N ASP A 494 -11.31 3.22 -78.28
CA ASP A 494 -11.76 4.15 -79.31
C ASP A 494 -12.93 5.04 -78.81
N THR A 495 -13.48 4.78 -77.61
CA THR A 495 -14.60 5.55 -77.02
C THR A 495 -14.67 5.36 -75.49
N PRO A 496 -14.23 6.33 -74.66
CA PRO A 496 -13.54 7.57 -75.03
C PRO A 496 -12.13 7.31 -75.56
N LEU A 497 -11.60 8.20 -76.41
CA LEU A 497 -10.23 8.10 -76.93
C LEU A 497 -9.21 8.36 -75.81
N VAL A 498 -8.84 7.32 -75.07
CA VAL A 498 -7.87 7.37 -73.97
C VAL A 498 -6.89 6.22 -74.08
N ALA A 499 -5.60 6.49 -73.82
CA ALA A 499 -4.61 5.44 -73.62
C ALA A 499 -4.94 4.70 -72.33
N THR A 500 -5.07 3.38 -72.35
CA THR A 500 -5.42 2.56 -71.17
C THR A 500 -4.29 1.67 -70.71
N THR A 501 -3.36 1.32 -71.60
CA THR A 501 -2.24 0.42 -71.31
C THR A 501 -0.94 1.01 -71.84
N ALA A 502 0.13 0.91 -71.05
CA ALA A 502 1.49 1.24 -71.47
C ALA A 502 2.41 0.02 -71.25
N THR A 503 3.06 -0.48 -72.31
CA THR A 503 4.02 -1.59 -72.23
C THR A 503 5.36 -1.07 -71.74
N VAL A 504 5.83 -1.57 -70.59
CA VAL A 504 6.91 -0.98 -69.77
C VAL A 504 8.11 -1.92 -69.58
N GLY A 505 8.03 -3.19 -70.00
CA GLY A 505 9.09 -4.19 -69.79
C GLY A 505 8.74 -5.15 -68.65
N SER A 506 9.44 -6.29 -68.56
CA SER A 506 9.10 -7.36 -67.61
C SER A 506 9.51 -7.07 -66.17
N GLU A 507 10.21 -5.97 -65.93
CA GLU A 507 10.65 -5.61 -64.58
C GLU A 507 9.48 -5.29 -63.65
N VAL A 508 8.29 -4.93 -64.19
CA VAL A 508 7.09 -4.64 -63.39
C VAL A 508 6.43 -5.88 -62.78
N ASP A 509 6.87 -7.07 -63.17
CA ASP A 509 6.45 -8.34 -62.58
C ASP A 509 7.46 -8.76 -61.52
N ASP A 510 7.12 -8.55 -60.25
CA ASP A 510 7.91 -8.97 -59.08
C ASP A 510 7.45 -10.30 -58.50
N GLY A 511 6.39 -10.87 -59.04
CA GLY A 511 5.82 -12.15 -58.62
C GLY A 511 4.46 -12.05 -57.95
N SER A 512 3.97 -10.85 -57.62
CA SER A 512 2.61 -10.65 -57.11
C SER A 512 1.56 -11.01 -58.18
N GLU A 513 0.38 -11.49 -57.74
CA GLU A 513 -0.72 -11.82 -58.66
C GLU A 513 -1.13 -10.56 -59.44
N ASN A 514 -1.06 -10.63 -60.77
CA ASN A 514 -1.21 -9.46 -61.62
C ASN A 514 -2.28 -9.64 -62.71
N LEU A 515 -2.52 -8.59 -63.50
CA LEU A 515 -3.62 -8.55 -64.48
C LEU A 515 -3.48 -9.58 -65.61
N SER A 516 -2.32 -10.23 -65.72
CA SER A 516 -2.04 -11.28 -66.72
C SER A 516 -2.27 -12.69 -66.19
N ASP A 517 -2.54 -12.85 -64.90
CA ASP A 517 -2.73 -14.14 -64.26
C ASP A 517 -4.19 -14.62 -64.32
N SER A 518 -4.44 -15.85 -63.85
CA SER A 518 -5.76 -16.49 -63.89
C SER A 518 -6.03 -17.25 -62.60
N PRO A 519 -6.84 -16.73 -61.67
CA PRO A 519 -7.58 -15.46 -61.78
C PRO A 519 -6.65 -14.23 -61.82
N PRO A 520 -7.09 -13.10 -62.41
CA PRO A 520 -6.29 -11.88 -62.43
C PRO A 520 -6.22 -11.25 -61.04
N GLY A 521 -5.03 -10.79 -60.64
CA GLY A 521 -4.82 -9.86 -59.53
C GLY A 521 -4.50 -8.45 -60.05
N ASN A 522 -4.36 -7.48 -59.15
CA ASN A 522 -4.07 -6.10 -59.54
C ASN A 522 -2.56 -5.85 -59.72
N GLY A 523 -1.70 -6.69 -59.16
CA GLY A 523 -0.24 -6.54 -59.19
C GLY A 523 0.22 -5.37 -58.32
N ARG A 524 1.53 -5.35 -58.01
CA ARG A 524 2.16 -4.37 -57.12
C ARG A 524 1.66 -2.94 -57.30
N PHE A 525 1.74 -2.42 -58.53
CA PHE A 525 1.47 -0.99 -58.80
C PHE A 525 -0.02 -0.61 -58.86
N GLU A 526 -0.90 -1.35 -58.20
CA GLU A 526 -2.28 -0.93 -57.96
C GLU A 526 -2.27 0.41 -57.19
N ASN A 527 -3.16 1.35 -57.54
CA ASN A 527 -3.26 2.69 -56.94
C ASN A 527 -2.01 3.59 -57.08
N GLY A 528 -0.88 3.02 -57.48
CA GLY A 528 0.39 3.68 -57.72
C GLY A 528 0.37 4.73 -58.82
N THR A 529 1.56 5.17 -59.20
CA THR A 529 1.76 6.31 -60.08
C THR A 529 2.77 6.03 -61.18
N ILE A 530 2.40 6.32 -62.43
CA ILE A 530 3.33 6.37 -63.56
C ILE A 530 3.64 7.81 -63.97
N LYS A 531 4.93 8.13 -64.08
CA LYS A 531 5.47 9.34 -64.69
C LYS A 531 6.00 9.02 -66.08
N ILE A 532 5.63 9.80 -67.08
CA ILE A 532 6.03 9.59 -68.48
C ILE A 532 6.66 10.87 -69.01
N GLY A 533 7.82 10.75 -69.64
CA GLY A 533 8.48 11.84 -70.36
C GLY A 533 9.82 12.30 -69.79
N SER A 534 10.29 13.44 -70.28
CA SER A 534 11.59 13.98 -69.91
C SER A 534 11.57 15.49 -69.69
N GLY A 535 12.51 16.00 -68.89
CA GLY A 535 12.65 17.43 -68.61
C GLY A 535 11.46 18.00 -67.82
N SER A 536 10.98 19.17 -68.25
CA SER A 536 9.88 19.88 -67.57
C SER A 536 8.47 19.49 -68.04
N GLU A 537 8.37 18.58 -69.01
CA GLU A 537 7.12 18.11 -69.60
C GLU A 537 6.77 16.67 -69.18
N ILE A 538 7.30 16.21 -68.04
CA ILE A 538 6.90 14.94 -67.44
C ILE A 538 5.42 15.03 -67.04
N THR A 539 4.66 14.02 -67.43
CA THR A 539 3.25 13.87 -67.03
C THR A 539 3.13 12.76 -66.01
N THR A 540 2.23 12.93 -65.04
CA THR A 540 2.03 11.98 -63.94
C THR A 540 0.58 11.50 -63.95
N THR A 541 0.39 10.19 -63.93
CA THR A 541 -0.90 9.53 -63.78
C THR A 541 -0.85 8.69 -62.51
N SER A 542 -1.64 9.05 -61.50
CA SER A 542 -1.79 8.31 -60.23
C SER A 542 -3.08 7.50 -60.19
N GLY A 543 -3.24 6.54 -59.28
CA GLY A 543 -4.44 5.69 -59.24
C GLY A 543 -4.47 4.79 -60.47
N LEU A 544 -3.40 4.02 -60.66
CA LEU A 544 -3.38 2.92 -61.61
C LEU A 544 -4.34 1.83 -61.14
N ASP A 545 -4.93 1.11 -62.09
CA ASP A 545 -5.80 -0.02 -61.75
C ASP A 545 -4.97 -1.29 -61.46
N GLY A 546 -3.65 -1.25 -61.73
CA GLY A 546 -2.74 -2.37 -61.60
C GLY A 546 -1.72 -2.50 -62.72
N ASN A 547 -0.92 -3.56 -62.67
CA ASN A 547 0.00 -3.97 -63.73
C ASN A 547 -0.25 -5.42 -64.17
N GLY A 548 0.22 -5.74 -65.38
CA GLY A 548 0.42 -7.12 -65.83
C GLY A 548 1.91 -7.45 -65.85
N ARG A 549 2.29 -8.51 -66.57
CA ARG A 549 3.71 -8.94 -66.62
C ARG A 549 4.65 -7.94 -67.28
N ASP A 550 4.15 -7.15 -68.23
CA ASP A 550 4.96 -6.22 -69.02
C ASP A 550 4.27 -4.88 -69.32
N TYR A 551 3.17 -4.60 -68.64
CA TYR A 551 2.35 -3.41 -68.88
C TYR A 551 1.71 -2.87 -67.61
N VAL A 552 1.33 -1.60 -67.64
CA VAL A 552 0.51 -0.97 -66.59
C VAL A 552 -0.84 -0.57 -67.16
N TYR A 553 -1.88 -0.59 -66.33
CA TYR A 553 -3.26 -0.41 -66.77
C TYR A 553 -3.98 0.66 -65.97
N LYS A 554 -4.80 1.44 -66.68
CA LYS A 554 -5.75 2.36 -66.08
C LYS A 554 -6.96 2.52 -66.98
N SER A 555 -8.10 1.99 -66.55
CA SER A 555 -9.36 2.02 -67.29
C SER A 555 -9.86 3.44 -67.59
N SER A 556 -9.62 4.37 -66.67
CA SER A 556 -9.96 5.79 -66.83
C SER A 556 -8.98 6.59 -67.70
N GLY A 557 -7.86 5.97 -68.08
CA GLY A 557 -6.86 6.48 -69.01
C GLY A 557 -5.57 7.00 -68.37
N ILE A 558 -4.47 6.82 -69.10
CA ILE A 558 -3.13 7.32 -68.82
C ILE A 558 -2.92 8.64 -69.56
N ASP A 559 -2.48 9.68 -68.86
CA ASP A 559 -2.32 11.01 -69.43
C ASP A 559 -0.99 11.15 -70.18
N ILE A 560 -1.06 11.31 -71.51
CA ILE A 560 0.11 11.37 -72.39
C ILE A 560 -0.07 12.53 -73.39
N PRO A 561 0.24 13.78 -72.99
CA PRO A 561 0.05 14.95 -73.83
C PRO A 561 1.04 14.98 -75.00
N PHE A 562 0.60 15.56 -76.11
CA PHE A 562 1.46 15.88 -77.25
C PHE A 562 1.31 17.33 -77.72
N THR A 563 2.39 17.82 -78.34
CA THR A 563 2.39 19.05 -79.15
C THR A 563 3.00 18.74 -80.51
N LEU A 564 2.23 18.96 -81.57
CA LEU A 564 2.65 18.78 -82.95
C LEU A 564 2.83 20.15 -83.61
N THR A 565 4.00 20.39 -84.22
CA THR A 565 4.38 21.70 -84.77
C THR A 565 5.00 21.60 -86.17
N LYS A 566 4.57 22.46 -87.09
CA LYS A 566 5.24 22.69 -88.38
C LYS A 566 4.91 24.09 -88.88
N LYS A 567 5.94 24.96 -89.01
CA LYS A 567 5.76 26.36 -89.42
C LYS A 567 4.68 27.04 -88.55
N ASN A 568 3.55 27.44 -89.14
CA ASN A 568 2.44 28.12 -88.47
C ASN A 568 1.35 27.16 -87.96
N TYR A 569 1.50 25.86 -88.16
CA TYR A 569 0.55 24.86 -87.65
C TYR A 569 1.00 24.34 -86.29
N ARG A 570 0.07 24.36 -85.35
CA ARG A 570 0.20 23.74 -84.04
C ARG A 570 -1.06 22.94 -83.73
N ALA A 571 -0.87 21.71 -83.24
CA ALA A 571 -1.92 20.90 -82.64
C ALA A 571 -1.43 20.41 -81.28
N THR A 572 -2.36 20.23 -80.35
CA THR A 572 -2.12 19.74 -78.99
C THR A 572 -3.28 18.84 -78.60
N GLY A 573 -2.99 17.77 -77.87
CA GLY A 573 -3.99 16.81 -77.40
C GLY A 573 -3.31 15.68 -76.65
N LYS A 574 -3.91 14.48 -76.67
CA LYS A 574 -3.37 13.27 -76.04
C LYS A 574 -3.02 12.19 -77.05
N ILE A 575 -2.01 11.38 -76.71
CA ILE A 575 -1.73 10.11 -77.38
C ILE A 575 -2.75 9.08 -76.91
N VAL A 576 -3.36 8.39 -77.86
CA VAL A 576 -4.32 7.29 -77.62
C VAL A 576 -3.65 5.94 -77.86
N LYS A 577 -2.80 5.85 -78.91
CA LYS A 577 -2.03 4.64 -79.23
C LYS A 577 -0.62 5.03 -79.65
N MET A 578 0.35 4.18 -79.36
CA MET A 578 1.73 4.28 -79.82
C MET A 578 2.15 2.89 -80.25
N SER A 579 2.77 2.78 -81.43
CA SER A 579 3.38 1.54 -81.88
C SER A 579 4.84 1.78 -82.24
N LYS A 580 5.74 1.12 -81.50
CA LYS A 580 7.17 1.16 -81.80
C LYS A 580 7.47 0.55 -83.16
N ALA A 581 6.89 -0.61 -83.45
CA ALA A 581 7.09 -1.35 -84.69
C ALA A 581 6.61 -0.58 -85.94
N GLU A 582 5.49 0.13 -85.83
CA GLU A 582 4.95 0.94 -86.94
C GLU A 582 5.53 2.35 -87.01
N LYS A 583 6.35 2.76 -86.03
CA LYS A 583 6.86 4.13 -85.87
C LYS A 583 5.75 5.18 -85.92
N LYS A 584 4.69 4.92 -85.14
CA LYS A 584 3.40 5.62 -85.28
C LYS A 584 2.80 6.00 -83.94
N PHE A 585 2.21 7.18 -83.88
CA PHE A 585 1.33 7.64 -82.81
C PHE A 585 -0.09 7.84 -83.34
N THR A 586 -1.10 7.49 -82.56
CA THR A 586 -2.49 7.88 -82.77
C THR A 586 -2.86 8.94 -81.75
N VAL A 587 -3.41 10.06 -82.20
CA VAL A 587 -3.79 11.22 -81.39
C VAL A 587 -5.31 11.36 -81.28
N ASP A 588 -5.78 11.93 -80.19
CA ASP A 588 -7.20 12.25 -79.94
C ASP A 588 -7.72 13.46 -80.74
N THR A 589 -6.80 14.18 -81.38
CA THR A 589 -7.07 15.44 -82.05
C THR A 589 -7.20 15.23 -83.55
N ASN A 590 -8.30 15.70 -84.15
CA ASN A 590 -8.45 15.68 -85.61
C ASN A 590 -7.44 16.65 -86.28
N LEU A 591 -6.55 16.09 -87.08
CA LEU A 591 -5.50 16.77 -87.85
C LEU A 591 -5.91 17.08 -89.30
N GLU A 592 -7.16 16.80 -89.68
CA GLU A 592 -7.68 16.96 -91.03
C GLU A 592 -7.34 18.33 -91.65
N GLY A 593 -6.92 18.28 -92.92
CA GLY A 593 -6.55 19.47 -93.70
C GLY A 593 -5.19 20.09 -93.36
N LYS A 594 -4.39 19.47 -92.48
CA LYS A 594 -3.05 19.97 -92.10
C LYS A 594 -1.98 18.89 -92.37
N ASP A 595 -0.97 19.25 -93.16
CA ASP A 595 0.22 18.40 -93.40
C ASP A 595 1.35 18.81 -92.44
N TYR A 596 1.72 17.90 -91.55
CA TYR A 596 2.81 18.01 -90.57
C TYR A 596 4.10 17.28 -90.98
N SER A 597 4.21 16.73 -92.20
CA SER A 597 5.44 16.10 -92.71
C SER A 597 6.65 17.05 -92.65
N GLY A 598 7.78 16.60 -92.09
CA GLY A 598 8.96 17.43 -91.81
C GLY A 598 8.80 18.36 -90.60
N GLY A 599 7.70 18.23 -89.85
CA GLY A 599 7.46 18.91 -88.58
C GLY A 599 8.08 18.18 -87.40
N ARG A 600 7.71 18.63 -86.20
CA ARG A 600 8.16 18.09 -84.92
C ARG A 600 6.97 17.72 -84.05
N LEU A 601 6.94 16.48 -83.59
CA LEU A 601 6.05 15.98 -82.56
C LEU A 601 6.81 15.97 -81.23
N VAL A 602 6.20 16.52 -80.18
CA VAL A 602 6.71 16.45 -78.82
C VAL A 602 5.68 15.66 -78.00
N VAL A 603 6.09 14.58 -77.36
CA VAL A 603 5.23 13.76 -76.48
C VAL A 603 5.89 13.68 -75.11
N CYS A 604 5.24 14.24 -74.10
CA CYS A 604 5.80 14.37 -72.74
C CYS A 604 7.27 14.87 -72.75
N GLY A 605 7.58 15.92 -73.51
CA GLY A 605 8.95 16.46 -73.66
C GLY A 605 9.88 15.71 -74.62
N VAL A 606 9.53 14.50 -75.07
CA VAL A 606 10.35 13.71 -76.02
C VAL A 606 10.07 14.17 -77.44
N ASN A 607 11.13 14.47 -78.20
CA ASN A 607 11.02 15.03 -79.54
C ASN A 607 11.13 13.94 -80.61
N PHE A 608 10.21 13.96 -81.57
CA PHE A 608 10.19 13.08 -82.74
C PHE A 608 10.07 13.89 -84.03
N SER A 609 10.83 13.47 -85.05
CA SER A 609 10.74 14.04 -86.39
C SER A 609 9.59 13.39 -87.16
N VAL A 610 8.68 14.20 -87.71
CA VAL A 610 7.45 13.71 -88.37
C VAL A 610 7.71 13.42 -89.83
N THR A 611 7.40 12.20 -90.29
CA THR A 611 7.55 11.80 -91.71
C THR A 611 6.26 12.08 -92.49
N GLN A 612 5.11 11.78 -91.91
CA GLN A 612 3.77 12.05 -92.47
C GLN A 612 2.69 12.01 -91.37
N ASN A 613 1.48 12.47 -91.66
CA ASN A 613 0.32 12.30 -90.77
C ASN A 613 -0.97 12.03 -91.57
N THR A 614 -1.92 11.35 -90.94
CA THR A 614 -3.32 11.25 -91.38
C THR A 614 -4.18 12.20 -90.53
N ASN A 615 -5.50 11.99 -90.50
CA ASN A 615 -6.41 12.75 -89.64
C ASN A 615 -6.17 12.48 -88.15
N THR A 616 -5.67 11.31 -87.78
CA THR A 616 -5.46 10.94 -86.36
C THR A 616 -4.14 10.21 -86.12
N GLU A 617 -3.36 9.91 -87.16
CA GLU A 617 -2.08 9.21 -87.01
C GLU A 617 -0.92 10.12 -87.38
N VAL A 618 0.19 10.02 -86.64
CA VAL A 618 1.44 10.74 -86.87
C VAL A 618 2.56 9.72 -86.97
N PHE A 619 3.24 9.67 -88.11
CA PHE A 619 4.36 8.77 -88.38
C PHE A 619 5.66 9.52 -88.12
N VAL A 620 6.64 8.83 -87.53
CA VAL A 620 7.92 9.41 -87.12
C VAL A 620 9.10 8.66 -87.74
N THR A 621 10.27 9.29 -87.77
CA THR A 621 11.47 8.71 -88.40
C THR A 621 12.04 7.53 -87.63
N ASP A 622 12.10 7.67 -86.30
CA ASP A 622 12.74 6.73 -85.38
C ASP A 622 11.69 5.89 -84.65
N GLU A 623 12.11 4.76 -84.08
CA GLU A 623 11.25 3.96 -83.22
C GLU A 623 10.87 4.76 -81.98
N PRO A 624 9.57 5.06 -81.75
CA PRO A 624 9.17 5.85 -80.61
C PRO A 624 9.36 5.08 -79.32
N THR A 625 9.99 5.73 -78.35
CA THR A 625 10.08 5.27 -76.96
C THR A 625 9.86 6.45 -76.03
N LEU A 626 9.12 6.25 -74.94
CA LEU A 626 8.90 7.28 -73.92
C LEU A 626 9.50 6.81 -72.59
N PRO A 627 10.44 7.55 -71.99
CA PRO A 627 10.96 7.20 -70.68
C PRO A 627 9.82 7.24 -69.66
N TYR A 628 9.82 6.29 -68.73
CA TYR A 628 8.87 6.24 -67.63
C TYR A 628 9.55 5.98 -66.29
N GLU A 629 8.83 6.31 -65.22
CA GLU A 629 9.08 5.90 -63.84
C GLU A 629 7.74 5.49 -63.24
N ILE A 630 7.61 4.28 -62.71
CA ILE A 630 6.43 3.79 -61.99
C ILE A 630 6.77 3.50 -60.53
N ARG A 631 5.82 3.80 -59.65
CA ARG A 631 5.91 3.70 -58.19
C ARG A 631 4.61 3.14 -57.64
N ASP A 632 4.69 2.45 -56.52
CA ASP A 632 3.53 2.18 -55.67
C ASP A 632 2.95 3.44 -55.04
N ASP A 633 1.81 3.26 -54.39
CA ASP A 633 1.17 4.22 -53.51
C ASP A 633 1.71 4.22 -52.07
N ASP A 634 2.83 3.53 -51.80
CA ASP A 634 3.55 3.55 -50.53
C ASP A 634 3.67 4.95 -49.94
N LYS A 635 3.39 5.05 -48.64
CA LYS A 635 3.46 6.31 -47.90
C LYS A 635 4.89 6.73 -47.59
N ILE A 636 5.81 5.78 -47.49
CA ILE A 636 7.24 6.01 -47.26
C ILE A 636 7.93 6.08 -48.61
N THR A 637 8.43 7.26 -48.98
CA THR A 637 8.94 7.54 -50.32
C THR A 637 10.46 7.73 -50.35
N ASP A 638 11.05 7.80 -51.54
CA ASP A 638 12.51 7.93 -51.72
C ASP A 638 13.17 8.95 -50.80
N LEU A 639 14.30 8.56 -50.22
CA LEU A 639 15.11 9.36 -49.30
C LEU A 639 14.43 9.71 -47.97
N GLN A 640 13.22 9.21 -47.71
CA GLN A 640 12.65 9.21 -46.38
C GLN A 640 13.25 8.04 -45.60
N ASP A 641 13.57 8.30 -44.34
CA ASP A 641 13.97 7.25 -43.40
C ASP A 641 12.74 6.40 -43.06
N VAL A 642 12.95 5.10 -42.85
CA VAL A 642 11.89 4.25 -42.31
C VAL A 642 11.59 4.73 -40.89
N PRO A 643 10.32 4.95 -40.51
CA PRO A 643 9.99 5.47 -39.20
C PRO A 643 10.33 4.45 -38.11
N MET A 644 10.82 4.97 -36.98
CA MET A 644 11.04 4.21 -35.77
C MET A 644 9.72 3.67 -35.20
N PRO A 645 9.64 2.39 -34.82
CA PRO A 645 8.43 1.80 -34.24
C PRO A 645 7.90 2.53 -32.99
N ASP A 646 6.58 2.67 -32.90
CA ASP A 646 5.88 3.26 -31.75
C ASP A 646 5.75 2.23 -30.61
N THR A 647 6.62 2.38 -29.61
CA THR A 647 6.70 1.54 -28.40
C THR A 647 5.92 2.12 -27.22
N SER A 648 5.12 3.17 -27.44
CA SER A 648 4.47 3.91 -26.35
C SER A 648 3.40 3.13 -25.59
N ASP A 649 2.89 2.04 -26.17
CA ASP A 649 1.81 1.24 -25.59
C ASP A 649 2.29 -0.01 -24.82
N LEU A 650 3.55 -0.42 -25.00
CA LEU A 650 4.13 -1.58 -24.33
C LEU A 650 3.95 -1.52 -22.80
N SER A 651 4.12 -0.34 -22.19
CA SER A 651 3.94 -0.19 -20.75
C SER A 651 2.50 -0.47 -20.29
N ARG A 652 1.48 -0.29 -21.13
CA ARG A 652 0.09 -0.59 -20.80
C ARG A 652 -0.12 -2.11 -20.78
N VAL A 653 0.24 -2.80 -21.86
CA VAL A 653 -0.04 -4.23 -22.05
C VAL A 653 0.82 -5.14 -21.15
N PHE A 654 2.04 -4.72 -20.77
CA PHE A 654 2.92 -5.50 -19.89
C PHE A 654 2.68 -5.28 -18.39
N LYS A 655 1.99 -4.19 -18.02
CA LYS A 655 1.72 -3.85 -16.60
C LYS A 655 0.91 -4.90 -15.84
N PRO A 656 -0.12 -5.56 -16.42
CA PRO A 656 -0.81 -6.68 -15.78
C PRO A 656 0.12 -7.86 -15.46
N ALA A 657 1.25 -8.01 -16.18
CA ALA A 657 2.26 -9.02 -15.91
C ALA A 657 3.33 -8.57 -14.90
N TYR A 658 3.17 -7.43 -14.22
CA TYR A 658 4.17 -6.87 -13.29
C TYR A 658 5.50 -6.50 -13.96
N VAL A 659 5.42 -6.05 -15.20
CA VAL A 659 6.57 -5.63 -16.00
C VAL A 659 6.43 -4.16 -16.36
N GLU A 660 7.51 -3.40 -16.16
CA GLU A 660 7.65 -1.99 -16.52
C GLU A 660 8.62 -1.86 -17.70
N VAL A 661 8.32 -0.94 -18.63
CA VAL A 661 9.06 -0.78 -19.88
C VAL A 661 9.89 0.49 -19.82
N GLU A 662 11.19 0.36 -20.08
CA GLU A 662 12.14 1.47 -20.15
C GLU A 662 12.55 1.68 -21.61
N VAL A 663 11.95 2.66 -22.28
CA VAL A 663 12.21 2.94 -23.70
C VAL A 663 13.49 3.76 -23.86
N GLY A 664 14.41 3.31 -24.73
CA GLY A 664 15.54 4.10 -25.21
C GLY A 664 16.72 4.24 -24.23
N ASP A 665 16.98 3.21 -23.42
CA ASP A 665 18.03 3.22 -22.38
C ASP A 665 19.10 2.11 -22.55
N VAL A 666 19.11 1.42 -23.70
CA VAL A 666 20.09 0.36 -23.99
C VAL A 666 20.47 0.36 -25.46
N GLY A 667 21.75 0.09 -25.73
CA GLY A 667 22.30 0.09 -27.09
C GLY A 667 22.50 1.48 -27.69
N ASP A 668 22.82 1.51 -28.97
CA ASP A 668 22.62 2.65 -29.84
C ASP A 668 21.26 2.52 -30.54
N ASN A 669 20.38 3.50 -30.35
CA ASN A 669 19.19 3.56 -31.19
C ASN A 669 19.64 4.10 -32.56
N ASN A 670 19.71 3.23 -33.56
CA ASN A 670 20.22 3.52 -34.90
C ASN A 670 19.06 3.72 -35.89
N ASP A 671 18.95 4.92 -36.46
CA ASP A 671 17.96 5.26 -37.51
C ASP A 671 18.48 5.04 -38.93
N ASN A 672 19.60 4.32 -39.07
CA ASN A 672 20.29 4.09 -40.33
C ASN A 672 20.85 2.66 -40.40
N VAL A 673 20.04 1.67 -40.00
CA VAL A 673 20.29 0.25 -40.32
C VAL A 673 20.24 0.07 -41.84
N GLU A 674 20.97 -0.90 -42.39
CA GLU A 674 20.97 -1.16 -43.84
C GLU A 674 19.54 -1.43 -44.34
N PHE A 675 19.17 -0.75 -45.42
CA PHE A 675 17.82 -0.86 -45.98
C PHE A 675 17.71 -2.18 -46.75
N ASP A 676 16.58 -2.87 -46.58
CA ASP A 676 16.25 -4.07 -47.34
C ASP A 676 14.76 -4.00 -47.75
N LEU A 677 14.50 -4.17 -49.04
CA LEU A 677 13.18 -3.93 -49.64
C LEU A 677 12.20 -5.08 -49.42
N ASN A 678 12.64 -6.30 -49.11
CA ASN A 678 11.71 -7.43 -48.96
C ASN A 678 12.23 -8.47 -47.97
N VAL A 679 12.20 -8.16 -46.67
CA VAL A 679 12.84 -9.01 -45.66
C VAL A 679 12.03 -10.28 -45.43
N THR A 680 12.56 -11.45 -45.82
CA THR A 680 11.93 -12.73 -45.49
C THR A 680 12.21 -13.16 -44.04
N ALA A 681 11.40 -14.08 -43.50
CA ALA A 681 11.67 -14.67 -42.17
C ALA A 681 13.06 -15.31 -42.04
N THR A 682 13.65 -15.78 -43.16
CA THR A 682 15.00 -16.36 -43.14
C THR A 682 16.12 -15.34 -43.20
N GLU A 683 15.87 -14.15 -43.76
CA GLU A 683 16.85 -13.07 -43.91
C GLU A 683 16.81 -12.10 -42.72
N PHE A 684 15.66 -11.98 -42.05
CA PHE A 684 15.40 -11.12 -40.90
C PHE A 684 16.54 -11.06 -39.87
N GLN A 685 17.12 -12.19 -39.46
CA GLN A 685 18.20 -12.15 -38.47
C GLN A 685 19.48 -11.48 -38.99
N GLY A 686 19.73 -11.52 -40.29
CA GLY A 686 20.86 -10.85 -40.92
C GLY A 686 20.68 -9.33 -41.03
N THR A 687 19.45 -8.83 -40.93
CA THR A 687 19.14 -7.39 -41.01
C THR A 687 19.11 -6.70 -39.65
N LEU A 688 19.17 -7.45 -38.54
CA LEU A 688 19.21 -6.85 -37.20
C LEU A 688 20.58 -6.28 -36.86
N ASP A 689 20.58 -5.08 -36.27
CA ASP A 689 21.74 -4.40 -35.71
C ASP A 689 21.70 -4.46 -34.17
N TRP A 690 21.37 -5.64 -33.61
CA TRP A 690 21.07 -5.76 -32.18
C TRP A 690 22.34 -5.74 -31.30
N ASP A 691 22.82 -4.54 -31.00
CA ASP A 691 24.02 -4.24 -30.24
C ASP A 691 23.90 -4.66 -28.76
N SER A 692 22.71 -4.51 -28.18
CA SER A 692 22.45 -4.91 -26.79
C SER A 692 22.14 -6.40 -26.58
N LYS A 693 22.21 -7.24 -27.62
CA LYS A 693 21.84 -8.67 -27.53
C LYS A 693 22.57 -9.38 -26.39
N SER A 694 23.87 -9.12 -26.25
CA SER A 694 24.71 -9.71 -25.21
C SER A 694 24.28 -9.34 -23.78
N TYR A 695 23.50 -8.26 -23.62
CA TYR A 695 23.01 -7.76 -22.35
C TYR A 695 21.67 -8.35 -21.93
N ASN A 696 20.94 -9.04 -22.82
CA ASN A 696 19.70 -9.71 -22.46
C ASN A 696 19.97 -10.94 -21.58
N ILE A 697 19.94 -10.74 -20.27
CA ILE A 697 20.26 -11.74 -19.23
C ILE A 697 19.18 -11.76 -18.14
N ASN A 698 19.15 -12.81 -17.31
CA ASN A 698 18.09 -13.02 -16.32
C ASN A 698 17.86 -11.82 -15.36
N ASN A 699 18.88 -11.02 -15.06
CA ASN A 699 18.75 -9.83 -14.21
C ASN A 699 18.78 -8.49 -14.95
N PHE A 700 18.71 -8.48 -16.28
CA PHE A 700 18.61 -7.28 -17.10
C PHE A 700 17.96 -7.67 -18.43
N TRP A 701 16.66 -7.43 -18.56
CA TRP A 701 15.90 -7.84 -19.74
C TRP A 701 16.02 -6.79 -20.82
N VAL A 702 16.30 -7.24 -22.04
CA VAL A 702 16.40 -6.36 -23.21
C VAL A 702 15.62 -6.98 -24.36
N VAL A 703 14.88 -6.15 -25.07
CA VAL A 703 14.23 -6.50 -26.34
C VAL A 703 14.73 -5.56 -27.43
N TYR A 704 14.73 -6.05 -28.66
CA TYR A 704 15.15 -5.30 -29.84
C TYR A 704 14.02 -5.24 -30.86
N ILE A 705 13.80 -4.05 -31.40
CA ILE A 705 12.74 -3.79 -32.38
C ILE A 705 13.34 -2.95 -33.51
N LEU A 706 13.29 -3.47 -34.74
CA LEU A 706 13.70 -2.78 -35.95
C LEU A 706 12.47 -2.28 -36.72
N GLY A 707 12.44 -1.01 -37.11
CA GLY A 707 11.55 -0.53 -38.16
C GLY A 707 12.08 -0.96 -39.53
N GLY A 708 11.47 -1.98 -40.11
CA GLY A 708 11.68 -2.42 -41.49
C GLY A 708 10.78 -1.70 -42.48
N TYR A 709 11.12 -1.76 -43.76
CA TYR A 709 10.27 -1.20 -44.82
C TYR A 709 9.02 -2.06 -45.03
N GLN A 710 9.13 -3.18 -45.73
CA GLN A 710 8.06 -4.15 -45.97
C GLN A 710 8.55 -5.59 -45.76
N TYR A 711 7.62 -6.55 -45.75
CA TYR A 711 7.93 -7.97 -45.57
C TYR A 711 8.27 -8.65 -46.91
N GLU A 712 7.93 -9.91 -47.14
CA GLU A 712 8.13 -10.55 -48.44
C GLU A 712 7.01 -10.21 -49.44
N ILE A 713 7.33 -10.21 -50.74
CA ILE A 713 6.49 -9.77 -51.88
C ILE A 713 5.06 -10.33 -51.90
N THR A 714 4.81 -11.49 -51.30
CA THR A 714 3.47 -12.12 -51.35
C THR A 714 2.58 -11.74 -50.16
N VAL A 715 3.11 -10.95 -49.24
CA VAL A 715 2.45 -10.56 -47.98
C VAL A 715 2.84 -9.15 -47.49
N ASP A 716 3.18 -8.26 -48.41
CA ASP A 716 3.48 -6.84 -48.16
C ASP A 716 2.28 -5.92 -48.40
N ASN A 717 1.13 -6.46 -48.82
CA ASN A 717 -0.09 -5.71 -49.16
C ASN A 717 -0.07 -5.04 -50.54
N ASP A 718 0.81 -5.48 -51.46
CA ASP A 718 0.91 -4.98 -52.84
C ASP A 718 0.71 -6.08 -53.91
N PRO A 719 -0.54 -6.33 -54.37
CA PRO A 719 -1.70 -5.42 -54.36
C PRO A 719 -2.52 -5.44 -53.06
N ASN A 720 -3.39 -4.45 -52.84
CA ASN A 720 -4.18 -4.27 -51.60
C ASN A 720 -5.10 -5.45 -51.21
N GLU A 721 -5.31 -6.41 -52.11
CA GLU A 721 -6.06 -7.63 -51.83
C GLU A 721 -5.23 -8.75 -51.20
N GLU A 722 -3.91 -8.63 -51.19
CA GLU A 722 -3.04 -9.64 -50.58
C GLU A 722 -2.96 -9.50 -49.05
N PRO A 723 -2.49 -10.54 -48.33
CA PRO A 723 -2.38 -10.45 -46.88
C PRO A 723 -1.24 -9.50 -46.46
N GLY A 724 -1.46 -8.55 -45.56
CA GLY A 724 -0.37 -7.71 -45.02
C GLY A 724 0.16 -8.21 -43.67
N TRP A 725 1.47 -8.41 -43.53
CA TRP A 725 2.12 -8.73 -42.24
C TRP A 725 2.78 -7.49 -41.64
N GLY A 726 2.21 -6.97 -40.55
CA GLY A 726 2.73 -5.76 -39.87
C GLY A 726 4.06 -5.96 -39.16
N GLY A 727 4.48 -7.18 -38.87
CA GLY A 727 5.77 -7.46 -38.26
C GLY A 727 6.09 -8.94 -38.17
N LEU A 728 7.30 -9.22 -37.65
CA LEU A 728 7.80 -10.57 -37.42
C LEU A 728 8.74 -10.60 -36.22
N THR A 729 8.67 -11.69 -35.46
CA THR A 729 9.57 -12.01 -34.34
C THR A 729 10.33 -13.31 -34.59
N ASP A 730 11.63 -13.37 -34.28
CA ASP A 730 12.37 -14.64 -34.26
C ASP A 730 12.30 -15.28 -32.85
N PRO A 731 11.55 -16.38 -32.69
CA PRO A 731 11.37 -17.04 -31.39
C PRO A 731 12.58 -17.86 -30.93
N ILE A 732 13.64 -17.95 -31.73
CA ILE A 732 14.88 -18.67 -31.42
C ILE A 732 15.98 -17.67 -31.04
N ASN A 733 16.25 -16.71 -31.92
CA ASN A 733 17.38 -15.78 -31.78
C ASN A 733 17.00 -14.43 -31.17
N GLY A 734 15.69 -14.16 -31.05
CA GLY A 734 15.11 -12.91 -30.54
C GLY A 734 15.15 -11.74 -31.52
N GLY A 735 14.57 -10.63 -31.08
CA GLY A 735 14.37 -9.42 -31.88
C GLY A 735 13.09 -9.49 -32.72
N CYS A 736 12.59 -8.31 -33.08
CA CYS A 736 11.41 -8.15 -33.95
C CYS A 736 11.71 -7.14 -35.08
N ILE A 737 11.06 -7.28 -36.24
CA ILE A 737 11.00 -6.28 -37.32
C ILE A 737 9.55 -5.85 -37.53
N MET A 738 9.29 -4.55 -37.56
CA MET A 738 7.98 -3.97 -37.90
C MET A 738 8.00 -3.52 -39.35
N CYS A 739 7.06 -3.96 -40.17
CA CYS A 739 6.97 -3.63 -41.58
C CYS A 739 6.19 -2.33 -41.74
N MET A 740 6.91 -1.20 -41.72
CA MET A 740 6.31 0.14 -41.56
C MET A 740 5.55 0.63 -42.80
N GLU A 741 5.87 0.11 -43.97
CA GLU A 741 5.11 0.33 -45.20
C GLU A 741 3.73 -0.35 -45.02
N VAL A 742 3.70 -1.69 -44.86
CA VAL A 742 2.48 -2.50 -44.59
C VAL A 742 1.61 -1.96 -43.46
N ILE A 743 2.22 -1.51 -42.35
CA ILE A 743 1.48 -0.92 -41.21
C ILE A 743 0.75 0.35 -41.65
N HIS A 744 1.42 1.18 -42.45
CA HIS A 744 0.89 2.45 -42.87
C HIS A 744 -0.01 2.36 -44.09
N ASP A 745 0.16 1.39 -44.98
CA ASP A 745 -0.36 1.49 -46.34
C ASP A 745 -1.91 1.35 -46.43
N PRO A 746 -2.56 0.34 -45.85
CA PRO A 746 -4.02 0.21 -45.88
C PRO A 746 -4.78 0.73 -44.65
N THR A 747 -4.12 0.94 -43.49
CA THR A 747 -4.87 1.05 -42.23
C THR A 747 -5.36 2.47 -41.92
N SER A 748 -6.68 2.65 -41.87
CA SER A 748 -7.29 3.85 -41.25
C SER A 748 -7.20 3.84 -39.72
N ASN A 749 -6.66 2.77 -39.13
CA ASN A 749 -6.55 2.59 -37.69
C ASN A 749 -5.19 3.10 -37.18
N PRO A 750 -5.13 4.28 -36.54
CA PRO A 750 -3.89 4.82 -36.00
C PRO A 750 -3.33 4.02 -34.80
N GLN A 751 -3.99 2.93 -34.37
CA GLN A 751 -3.48 2.02 -33.34
C GLN A 751 -2.83 0.76 -33.92
N PHE A 752 -2.91 0.52 -35.24
CA PHE A 752 -2.43 -0.72 -35.82
C PHE A 752 -0.93 -0.95 -35.57
N GLU A 753 -0.11 0.09 -35.71
CA GLU A 753 1.31 0.05 -35.39
C GLU A 753 1.56 -0.43 -33.95
N LYS A 754 0.86 0.15 -32.98
CA LYS A 754 1.00 -0.19 -31.56
C LYS A 754 0.62 -1.63 -31.28
N ILE A 755 -0.49 -2.08 -31.87
CA ILE A 755 -0.97 -3.46 -31.74
C ILE A 755 0.07 -4.42 -32.33
N ALA A 756 0.62 -4.13 -33.51
CA ALA A 756 1.68 -4.93 -34.12
C ALA A 756 2.94 -4.98 -33.24
N VAL A 757 3.42 -3.83 -32.76
CA VAL A 757 4.56 -3.75 -31.85
C VAL A 757 4.32 -4.56 -30.57
N ASP A 758 3.16 -4.38 -29.93
CA ASP A 758 2.81 -5.08 -28.70
C ASP A 758 2.69 -6.60 -28.92
N HIS A 759 2.12 -7.02 -30.05
CA HIS A 759 1.98 -8.43 -30.46
C HIS A 759 3.34 -9.10 -30.66
N GLU A 760 4.20 -8.50 -31.48
CA GLU A 760 5.52 -9.03 -31.79
C GLU A 760 6.43 -9.06 -30.56
N VAL A 761 6.42 -8.00 -29.74
CA VAL A 761 7.13 -8.04 -28.46
C VAL A 761 6.53 -9.11 -27.55
N GLY A 762 5.23 -9.38 -27.59
CA GLY A 762 4.58 -10.50 -26.89
C GLY A 762 5.20 -11.86 -27.22
N HIS A 763 5.56 -12.11 -28.48
CA HIS A 763 6.26 -13.34 -28.89
C HIS A 763 7.62 -13.51 -28.19
N LEU A 764 8.37 -12.42 -27.97
CA LEU A 764 9.65 -12.48 -27.23
C LEU A 764 9.49 -12.94 -25.78
N PHE A 765 8.27 -12.90 -25.23
CA PHE A 765 7.96 -13.39 -23.88
C PHE A 765 7.22 -14.74 -23.90
N GLY A 766 7.23 -15.43 -25.04
CA GLY A 766 6.62 -16.75 -25.23
C GLY A 766 5.15 -16.72 -25.62
N GLY A 767 4.57 -15.54 -25.88
CA GLY A 767 3.23 -15.43 -26.45
C GLY A 767 3.11 -16.25 -27.74
N GLU A 768 1.97 -16.88 -27.95
CA GLU A 768 1.67 -17.64 -29.18
C GLU A 768 0.33 -17.18 -29.74
N HIS A 769 0.13 -17.29 -31.06
CA HIS A 769 -1.15 -16.91 -31.66
C HIS A 769 -2.35 -17.66 -31.05
N SER A 770 -2.11 -18.89 -30.60
CA SER A 770 -3.10 -19.75 -29.95
C SER A 770 -3.58 -19.22 -28.59
N ASP A 771 -2.88 -18.26 -27.97
CA ASP A 771 -3.23 -17.67 -26.68
C ASP A 771 -4.46 -16.73 -26.77
N GLY A 772 -4.78 -16.24 -27.97
CA GLY A 772 -5.88 -15.29 -28.22
C GLY A 772 -5.57 -13.85 -27.76
N GLY A 773 -6.61 -13.01 -27.65
CA GLY A 773 -6.48 -11.60 -27.24
C GLY A 773 -5.58 -10.82 -28.19
N LEU A 774 -4.64 -10.05 -27.64
CA LEU A 774 -3.61 -9.32 -28.41
C LEU A 774 -2.73 -10.25 -29.24
N MET A 775 -2.50 -11.50 -28.80
CA MET A 775 -1.75 -12.48 -29.59
C MET A 775 -2.59 -13.13 -30.70
N GLY A 776 -3.92 -12.97 -30.73
CA GLY A 776 -4.76 -13.59 -31.75
C GLY A 776 -4.72 -12.88 -33.10
N GLU A 777 -5.11 -13.57 -34.17
CA GLU A 777 -5.17 -13.04 -35.55
C GLU A 777 -6.09 -11.81 -35.73
N HIS A 778 -7.00 -11.56 -34.79
CA HIS A 778 -7.93 -10.42 -34.83
C HIS A 778 -7.53 -9.26 -33.92
N GLY A 779 -6.34 -9.32 -33.30
CA GLY A 779 -5.70 -8.22 -32.57
C GLY A 779 -6.58 -7.51 -31.55
N ASP A 780 -6.85 -8.15 -30.40
CA ASP A 780 -7.37 -7.40 -29.24
C ASP A 780 -6.30 -6.41 -28.74
N THR A 781 -6.65 -5.53 -27.81
CA THR A 781 -5.73 -4.53 -27.26
C THR A 781 -5.01 -4.99 -26.00
N GLU A 782 -5.31 -6.19 -25.49
CA GLU A 782 -4.80 -6.71 -24.21
C GLU A 782 -4.34 -8.16 -24.33
N PHE A 783 -3.27 -8.52 -23.62
CA PHE A 783 -2.84 -9.92 -23.49
C PHE A 783 -3.86 -10.75 -22.72
N THR A 784 -4.04 -12.02 -23.11
CA THR A 784 -4.88 -12.95 -22.36
C THR A 784 -4.17 -13.42 -21.09
N PRO A 785 -4.90 -14.00 -20.12
CA PRO A 785 -4.30 -14.67 -18.97
C PRO A 785 -3.22 -15.70 -19.34
N ILE A 786 -3.33 -16.37 -20.50
CA ILE A 786 -2.33 -17.34 -20.95
C ILE A 786 -1.00 -16.64 -21.24
N THR A 787 -1.01 -15.59 -22.05
CA THR A 787 0.20 -14.82 -22.37
C THR A 787 0.78 -14.13 -21.15
N LEU A 788 -0.06 -13.57 -20.26
CA LEU A 788 0.38 -12.96 -19.00
C LEU A 788 1.09 -13.96 -18.08
N ASP A 789 0.62 -15.20 -17.98
CA ASP A 789 1.29 -16.25 -17.22
C ASP A 789 2.67 -16.60 -17.80
N LYS A 790 2.77 -16.67 -19.13
CA LYS A 790 4.05 -16.89 -19.81
C LYS A 790 5.04 -15.77 -19.51
N ILE A 791 4.63 -14.50 -19.65
CA ILE A 791 5.45 -13.33 -19.31
C ILE A 791 5.94 -13.39 -17.85
N ARG A 792 5.07 -13.81 -16.91
CA ARG A 792 5.42 -13.95 -15.48
C ARG A 792 6.35 -15.11 -15.17
N SER A 793 6.48 -16.06 -16.09
CA SER A 793 7.23 -17.31 -15.89
C SER A 793 8.62 -17.30 -16.52
N ILE A 794 8.87 -16.43 -17.51
CA ILE A 794 10.16 -16.41 -18.20
C ILE A 794 11.29 -15.89 -17.31
N SER A 795 12.50 -16.41 -17.52
CA SER A 795 13.71 -15.87 -16.88
C SER A 795 14.23 -14.61 -17.58
N LYS A 796 13.99 -14.49 -18.89
CA LYS A 796 14.31 -13.33 -19.73
C LYS A 796 13.56 -13.44 -21.06
N PRO A 797 13.37 -12.32 -21.79
CA PRO A 797 12.93 -12.35 -23.18
C PRO A 797 13.81 -13.24 -24.05
N ILE A 798 13.26 -13.75 -25.14
CA ILE A 798 13.98 -14.54 -26.15
C ILE A 798 15.09 -13.70 -26.79
N GLY A 799 16.25 -14.33 -27.00
CA GLY A 799 17.44 -13.75 -27.61
C GLY A 799 18.67 -13.81 -26.70
N ASN A 800 19.81 -14.19 -27.29
CA ASN A 800 21.12 -14.51 -26.66
C ASN A 800 21.23 -15.89 -25.99
#